data_AF-A0AAJ1CCG0-F1
#
_entry.id   AF-A0AAJ1CCG0-F1
#
_cell.length_a   1.000
_cell.length_b   1.000
_cell.length_c   1.000
_cell.angle_alpha   90.00
_cell.angle_beta   90.00
_cell.angle_gamma   90.00
#
_symmetry.space_group_name_H-M   'P 1'
#
loop_
_entity.id
_entity.type
_entity.pdbx_description
1 polymer ?
#
loop_
_entity_poly.entity_id
_entity_poly.type
_entity_poly.pdbx_seq_one_letter_code
_entity_poly.pdbx_strand_id
1 'polypeptide(L)'
;MKKLMSLLLAGLLLVTTAATAAAPYANNRAPLREKPFVKLPLGAIRAEGWLRDQLQRQADGLTGHLDSVYPEVMGPRNGWLGGDGDVWERGPYWIDGLLPLAYILGDERLIEKTRPWVEWALGSRQPDGYFGPAEDRPFESPAIQRDNARDWWPKMVMLKVLQQYYSATGDERVIELMSAYFRYQLRELPKTPLGHWTFWGEQRGGDNLGIVYWLYNITGDEFLLELGDLIHRQTFDWTGILAGGEVIPTPFSLHCVNLAQGIKEPVVYYQRSNDPAHVAAVKKGFEDIRRYIGLPTGLYGGDEALHGAAPTQGSELCTAVEMMYSLEEMAEITGDVQFADHLERVAFNALPTQATDAYDARQYYQQVNQVMITDHRRNFEQSHDGTDILYGLLTGYACCTSNMHQGWPKFTQNLWYATHDGGLAAMVYSPCNVTAEVAGGVRVTIAERTQYPFDEQIRFEIRIDGRKVKTAEFPLRLRIPGWCEGATVAVNGQAVASPGKGSVAEVRRAWRTGDVVTLRLPMEVAVSRWYERSAVVERGPLVYSLRIGEQWSKVRNPGKQIYGPWYYEVRPTTPWNYTLFEEDVRPERIAEAFRVERRDIGDAYPWTLENAPVEIRARGRRLDEWVLYQESAGPQPYSTNETANPAEEITLIPYGCTTLRITEFPLTRDLRKNW
;
A
#
# COMPACT_ATOMS: atom_id res chain seq x y z
N MET A 1 82.94 14.90 32.11
CA MET A 1 82.43 15.09 30.73
C MET A 1 80.91 15.01 30.77
N LYS A 2 80.24 16.10 30.37
CA LYS A 2 78.77 16.28 30.41
C LYS A 2 78.10 15.58 29.22
N LYS A 3 76.98 14.87 29.45
CA LYS A 3 75.86 14.68 28.49
C LYS A 3 74.57 14.55 29.31
N LEU A 4 73.70 15.57 29.33
CA LEU A 4 72.55 15.80 28.44
C LEU A 4 71.47 14.72 28.54
N MET A 5 70.36 15.04 29.22
CA MET A 5 69.06 14.40 29.01
C MET A 5 67.99 15.49 29.01
N SER A 6 67.43 15.71 27.83
CA SER A 6 66.31 16.59 27.55
C SER A 6 65.02 15.77 27.62
N LEU A 7 64.01 16.29 28.33
CA LEU A 7 62.65 15.77 28.31
C LEU A 7 61.98 16.03 26.95
N LEU A 8 61.26 15.04 26.44
CA LEU A 8 60.22 15.20 25.44
C LEU A 8 59.04 14.31 25.85
N LEU A 9 57.98 14.94 26.37
CA LEU A 9 56.66 14.34 26.55
C LEU A 9 56.03 14.17 25.17
N ALA A 10 55.76 12.93 24.77
CA ALA A 10 54.83 12.62 23.69
C ALA A 10 53.52 12.11 24.32
N GLY A 11 52.48 12.93 24.28
CA GLY A 11 51.12 12.49 24.59
C GLY A 11 50.58 11.63 23.45
N LEU A 12 50.31 10.36 23.72
CA LEU A 12 49.49 9.53 22.84
C LEU A 12 48.03 9.93 23.00
N LEU A 13 47.50 10.68 22.03
CA LEU A 13 46.08 10.70 21.72
C LEU A 13 45.73 9.36 21.08
N LEU A 14 45.19 8.44 21.89
CA LEU A 14 44.47 7.27 21.39
C LEU A 14 43.16 7.76 20.77
N VAL A 15 43.18 8.02 19.46
CA VAL A 15 41.95 8.06 18.66
C VAL A 15 41.46 6.61 18.58
N THR A 16 40.57 6.23 19.48
CA THR A 16 39.76 5.02 19.30
C THR A 16 38.81 5.29 18.16
N THR A 17 39.18 4.87 16.94
CA THR A 17 38.20 4.64 15.89
C THR A 17 37.27 3.56 16.42
N ALA A 18 36.08 3.93 16.88
CA ALA A 18 35.00 2.99 17.09
C ALA A 18 34.78 2.31 15.73
N ALA A 19 35.26 1.07 15.59
CA ALA A 19 34.95 0.26 14.44
C ALA A 19 33.42 0.10 14.43
N THR A 20 32.76 0.73 13.47
CA THR A 20 31.35 0.48 13.19
C THR A 20 31.23 -1.01 12.90
N ALA A 21 30.60 -1.76 13.82
CA ALA A 21 30.26 -3.15 13.57
C ALA A 21 29.46 -3.23 12.27
N ALA A 22 29.75 -4.22 11.43
CA ALA A 22 29.02 -4.41 10.18
C ALA A 22 27.51 -4.49 10.46
N ALA A 23 26.71 -3.82 9.62
CA ALA A 23 25.26 -3.88 9.73
C ALA A 23 24.76 -5.34 9.57
N PRO A 24 23.78 -5.80 10.36
CA PRO A 24 23.32 -7.19 10.31
C PRO A 24 22.64 -7.57 8.98
N TYR A 25 22.16 -6.56 8.24
CA TYR A 25 21.44 -6.74 6.99
C TYR A 25 22.21 -6.10 5.84
N ALA A 26 22.44 -6.86 4.78
CA ALA A 26 23.14 -6.38 3.60
C ALA A 26 22.34 -5.28 2.90
N ASN A 27 23.00 -4.16 2.60
CA ASN A 27 22.45 -3.10 1.77
C ASN A 27 22.79 -3.36 0.29
N ASN A 28 22.44 -2.40 -0.57
CA ASN A 28 22.80 -2.41 -1.98
C ASN A 28 24.32 -2.55 -2.16
N ARG A 29 24.70 -3.47 -3.05
CA ARG A 29 26.08 -3.67 -3.46
C ARG A 29 26.48 -2.57 -4.46
N ALA A 30 27.68 -2.00 -4.30
CA ALA A 30 28.23 -1.07 -5.29
C ALA A 30 28.31 -1.76 -6.67
N PRO A 31 27.89 -1.10 -7.78
CA PRO A 31 27.71 0.34 -7.92
C PRO A 31 26.28 0.83 -7.68
N LEU A 32 25.34 -0.01 -7.21
CA LEU A 32 24.02 0.47 -6.81
C LEU A 32 24.16 1.39 -5.59
N ARG A 33 23.35 2.44 -5.57
CA ARG A 33 23.27 3.42 -4.49
C ARG A 33 22.84 2.74 -3.19
N GLU A 34 23.55 3.02 -2.10
CA GLU A 34 23.16 2.59 -0.76
C GLU A 34 21.79 3.18 -0.39
N LYS A 35 20.88 2.32 0.08
CA LYS A 35 19.55 2.73 0.54
C LYS A 35 19.60 3.18 2.00
N PRO A 36 18.80 4.18 2.41
CA PRO A 36 18.70 4.53 3.82
C PRO A 36 18.07 3.41 4.67
N PHE A 37 17.18 2.63 4.05
CA PHE A 37 16.42 1.56 4.68
C PHE A 37 16.60 0.23 3.94
N VAL A 38 16.58 -0.86 4.70
CA VAL A 38 16.67 -2.23 4.20
C VAL A 38 15.50 -3.02 4.76
N LYS A 39 14.72 -3.67 3.89
CA LYS A 39 13.65 -4.58 4.32
C LYS A 39 14.16 -5.64 5.29
N LEU A 40 13.40 -5.85 6.36
CA LEU A 40 13.62 -6.98 7.26
C LEU A 40 13.17 -8.29 6.59
N PRO A 41 13.66 -9.46 7.04
CA PRO A 41 13.17 -10.75 6.54
C PRO A 41 11.65 -10.92 6.73
N LEU A 42 11.01 -11.68 5.83
CA LEU A 42 9.58 -11.95 5.91
C LEU A 42 9.25 -12.72 7.20
N GLY A 43 8.28 -12.22 7.97
CA GLY A 43 7.90 -12.76 9.28
C GLY A 43 8.68 -12.18 10.48
N ALA A 44 9.65 -11.29 10.24
CA ALA A 44 10.30 -10.51 11.30
C ALA A 44 9.34 -9.53 11.99
N ILE A 45 8.33 -9.05 11.25
CA ILE A 45 7.25 -8.18 11.74
C ILE A 45 5.98 -9.01 11.84
N ARG A 46 5.40 -9.08 13.03
CA ARG A 46 4.14 -9.79 13.29
C ARG A 46 3.07 -8.79 13.70
N ALA A 47 1.95 -8.79 12.99
CA ALA A 47 0.82 -7.95 13.32
C ALA A 47 0.25 -8.27 14.71
N GLU A 48 -0.23 -7.25 15.40
CA GLU A 48 -0.97 -7.34 16.66
C GLU A 48 -2.25 -6.48 16.57
N GLY A 49 -3.08 -6.49 17.61
CA GLY A 49 -4.28 -5.64 17.68
C GLY A 49 -5.19 -5.76 16.46
N TRP A 50 -5.73 -4.63 15.99
CA TRP A 50 -6.64 -4.60 14.84
C TRP A 50 -6.00 -5.12 13.54
N LEU A 51 -4.69 -4.91 13.36
CA LEU A 51 -4.00 -5.34 12.14
C LEU A 51 -3.94 -6.87 12.08
N ARG A 52 -3.74 -7.54 13.22
CA ARG A 52 -3.80 -9.00 13.29
C ARG A 52 -5.20 -9.52 12.97
N ASP A 53 -6.26 -8.88 13.47
CA ASP A 53 -7.64 -9.25 13.14
C ASP A 53 -7.90 -9.07 11.62
N GLN A 54 -7.45 -7.96 11.02
CA GLN A 54 -7.52 -7.77 9.57
C GLN A 54 -6.82 -8.89 8.79
N LEU A 55 -5.59 -9.28 9.17
CA LEU A 55 -4.89 -10.38 8.50
C LEU A 55 -5.59 -11.72 8.71
N GLN A 56 -6.15 -11.97 9.90
CA GLN A 56 -6.92 -13.19 10.17
C GLN A 56 -8.20 -13.25 9.31
N ARG A 57 -8.92 -12.13 9.15
CA ARG A 57 -10.08 -12.04 8.25
C ARG A 57 -9.71 -12.32 6.80
N GLN A 58 -8.54 -11.86 6.34
CA GLN A 58 -8.04 -12.25 5.03
C GLN A 58 -7.80 -13.76 4.93
N ALA A 59 -7.16 -14.34 5.95
CA ALA A 59 -6.84 -15.76 6.01
C ALA A 59 -8.09 -16.66 6.07
N ASP A 60 -9.15 -16.20 6.72
CA ASP A 60 -10.44 -16.89 6.85
C ASP A 60 -11.38 -16.61 5.66
N GLY A 61 -11.18 -15.50 4.96
CA GLY A 61 -11.93 -15.07 3.78
C GLY A 61 -11.32 -15.52 2.46
N LEU A 62 -11.44 -14.68 1.42
CA LEU A 62 -11.04 -15.02 0.06
C LEU A 62 -9.55 -15.38 -0.06
N THR A 63 -8.65 -14.73 0.68
CA THR A 63 -7.20 -14.98 0.55
C THR A 63 -6.85 -16.43 0.88
N GLY A 64 -7.38 -17.00 1.97
CA GLY A 64 -7.07 -18.37 2.36
C GLY A 64 -7.86 -19.45 1.61
N HIS A 65 -8.87 -19.07 0.83
CA HIS A 65 -9.87 -20.00 0.29
C HIS A 65 -10.12 -19.88 -1.22
N LEU A 66 -9.35 -19.08 -1.96
CA LEU A 66 -9.60 -18.81 -3.38
C LEU A 66 -9.53 -20.07 -4.27
N ASP A 67 -8.65 -21.02 -3.97
CA ASP A 67 -8.61 -22.36 -4.58
C ASP A 67 -9.93 -23.14 -4.44
N SER A 68 -10.66 -22.90 -3.35
CA SER A 68 -11.89 -23.61 -3.02
C SER A 68 -13.12 -22.91 -3.59
N VAL A 69 -13.14 -21.57 -3.58
CA VAL A 69 -14.30 -20.78 -4.05
C VAL A 69 -14.19 -20.37 -5.52
N TYR A 70 -12.98 -20.39 -6.09
CA TYR A 70 -12.70 -20.14 -7.51
C TYR A 70 -11.78 -21.21 -8.13
N PRO A 71 -12.15 -22.51 -8.06
CA PRO A 71 -11.29 -23.62 -8.48
C PRO A 71 -11.02 -23.67 -9.99
N GLU A 72 -11.82 -23.00 -10.81
CA GLU A 72 -11.61 -22.95 -12.27
C GLU A 72 -10.28 -22.29 -12.63
N VAL A 73 -9.87 -21.25 -11.88
CA VAL A 73 -8.60 -20.53 -12.07
C VAL A 73 -7.56 -20.92 -11.02
N MET A 74 -7.97 -21.05 -9.76
CA MET A 74 -7.03 -21.27 -8.64
C MET A 74 -6.88 -22.74 -8.23
N GLY A 75 -7.56 -23.65 -8.92
CA GLY A 75 -7.52 -25.08 -8.62
C GLY A 75 -6.35 -25.84 -9.28
N PRO A 76 -6.34 -27.18 -9.19
CA PRO A 76 -5.24 -28.02 -9.67
C PRO A 76 -4.96 -27.94 -11.18
N ARG A 77 -5.89 -27.40 -11.98
CA ARG A 77 -5.67 -27.16 -13.41
C ARG A 77 -4.82 -25.92 -13.68
N ASN A 78 -4.51 -25.06 -12.71
CA ASN A 78 -3.68 -23.88 -12.97
C ASN A 78 -2.31 -24.28 -13.57
N GLY A 79 -1.87 -23.55 -14.61
CA GLY A 79 -0.60 -23.78 -15.29
C GLY A 79 0.62 -23.63 -14.38
N TRP A 80 0.54 -22.78 -13.35
CA TRP A 80 1.57 -22.64 -12.31
C TRP A 80 1.57 -23.75 -11.26
N LEU A 81 0.73 -24.77 -11.46
CA LEU A 81 0.75 -26.06 -10.78
C LEU A 81 1.01 -27.22 -11.77
N GLY A 82 1.32 -26.90 -13.03
CA GLY A 82 1.54 -27.89 -14.09
C GLY A 82 0.26 -28.41 -14.75
N GLY A 83 -0.88 -27.79 -14.45
CA GLY A 83 -2.16 -28.09 -15.08
C GLY A 83 -2.29 -27.47 -16.48
N ASP A 84 -3.45 -27.68 -17.09
CA ASP A 84 -3.77 -27.26 -18.45
C ASP A 84 -4.74 -26.06 -18.54
N GLY A 85 -5.13 -25.48 -17.41
CA GLY A 85 -6.04 -24.35 -17.26
C GLY A 85 -5.33 -23.00 -17.38
N ASP A 86 -5.58 -22.07 -16.44
CA ASP A 86 -5.06 -20.70 -16.49
C ASP A 86 -3.52 -20.66 -16.40
N VAL A 87 -2.84 -20.05 -17.38
CA VAL A 87 -1.36 -20.04 -17.49
C VAL A 87 -0.73 -18.66 -17.28
N TRP A 88 -1.54 -17.61 -17.11
CA TRP A 88 -1.06 -16.23 -17.12
C TRP A 88 -0.78 -15.74 -15.69
N GLU A 89 -1.32 -14.60 -15.27
CA GLU A 89 -0.93 -13.84 -14.08
C GLU A 89 -1.78 -14.09 -12.82
N ARG A 90 -3.03 -14.56 -12.96
CA ARG A 90 -3.98 -14.65 -11.83
C ARG A 90 -3.51 -15.57 -10.70
N GLY A 91 -3.05 -16.78 -11.01
CA GLY A 91 -2.48 -17.70 -10.03
C GLY A 91 -1.29 -17.08 -9.27
N PRO A 92 -0.25 -16.61 -9.97
CA PRO A 92 0.87 -15.89 -9.36
C PRO A 92 0.45 -14.73 -8.46
N TYR A 93 -0.52 -13.90 -8.86
CA TYR A 93 -1.00 -12.79 -8.06
C TYR A 93 -1.64 -13.20 -6.75
N TRP A 94 -2.45 -14.27 -6.76
CA TRP A 94 -3.03 -14.78 -5.52
C TRP A 94 -1.93 -15.21 -4.54
N ILE A 95 -0.90 -15.92 -5.04
CA ILE A 95 0.21 -16.38 -4.21
C ILE A 95 1.11 -15.22 -3.74
N ASP A 96 1.24 -14.14 -4.54
CA ASP A 96 1.97 -12.92 -4.16
C ASP A 96 1.38 -12.22 -2.92
N GLY A 97 0.09 -12.46 -2.62
CA GLY A 97 -0.54 -12.04 -1.36
C GLY A 97 -0.65 -13.15 -0.30
N LEU A 98 -0.95 -14.38 -0.71
CA LEU A 98 -1.14 -15.49 0.23
C LEU A 98 0.16 -15.91 0.94
N LEU A 99 1.28 -15.92 0.22
CA LEU A 99 2.58 -16.30 0.79
C LEU A 99 3.02 -15.37 1.93
N PRO A 100 3.10 -14.03 1.73
CA PRO A 100 3.47 -13.15 2.84
C PRO A 100 2.47 -13.22 4.00
N LEU A 101 1.16 -13.34 3.72
CA LEU A 101 0.14 -13.51 4.77
C LEU A 101 0.44 -14.73 5.66
N ALA A 102 0.73 -15.87 5.03
CA ALA A 102 0.99 -17.13 5.73
C ALA A 102 2.18 -17.03 6.69
N TYR A 103 3.30 -16.47 6.23
CA TYR A 103 4.52 -16.35 7.04
C TYR A 103 4.42 -15.26 8.12
N ILE A 104 3.70 -14.16 7.86
CA ILE A 104 3.47 -13.09 8.85
C ILE A 104 2.59 -13.61 10.00
N LEU A 105 1.55 -14.38 9.69
CA LEU A 105 0.69 -15.01 10.70
C LEU A 105 1.35 -16.23 11.37
N GLY A 106 2.31 -16.88 10.69
CA GLY A 106 2.82 -18.19 11.09
C GLY A 106 1.74 -19.29 10.97
N ASP A 107 0.84 -19.17 9.99
CA ASP A 107 -0.21 -20.15 9.74
C ASP A 107 0.34 -21.29 8.87
N GLU A 108 0.71 -22.41 9.51
CA GLU A 108 1.25 -23.60 8.85
C GLU A 108 0.33 -24.16 7.76
N ARG A 109 -1.00 -24.06 7.92
CA ARG A 109 -1.95 -24.53 6.89
C ARG A 109 -1.82 -23.68 5.62
N LEU A 110 -1.67 -22.37 5.76
CA LEU A 110 -1.47 -21.49 4.59
C LEU A 110 -0.07 -21.63 3.99
N ILE A 111 0.97 -21.83 4.83
CA ILE A 111 2.33 -22.12 4.34
C ILE A 111 2.29 -23.38 3.45
N GLU A 112 1.69 -24.47 3.93
CA GLU A 112 1.53 -25.69 3.13
C GLU A 112 0.70 -25.49 1.87
N LYS A 113 -0.30 -24.59 1.88
CA LYS A 113 -1.08 -24.25 0.69
C LYS A 113 -0.25 -23.55 -0.40
N THR A 114 0.73 -22.74 -0.02
CA THR A 114 1.60 -22.02 -0.98
C THR A 114 2.71 -22.91 -1.54
N ARG A 115 3.13 -23.94 -0.80
CA ARG A 115 4.26 -24.81 -1.14
C ARG A 115 4.17 -25.42 -2.55
N PRO A 116 3.04 -26.00 -3.01
CA PRO A 116 2.96 -26.58 -4.35
C PRO A 116 3.27 -25.58 -5.48
N TRP A 117 2.85 -24.32 -5.33
CA TRP A 117 3.08 -23.26 -6.32
C TRP A 117 4.57 -22.90 -6.41
N VAL A 118 5.23 -22.76 -5.26
CA VAL A 118 6.67 -22.47 -5.18
C VAL A 118 7.48 -23.64 -5.72
N GLU A 119 7.21 -24.87 -5.27
CA GLU A 119 7.94 -26.07 -5.70
C GLU A 119 7.76 -26.33 -7.20
N TRP A 120 6.56 -26.10 -7.74
CA TRP A 120 6.34 -26.20 -9.17
C TRP A 120 7.12 -25.14 -9.95
N ALA A 121 7.09 -23.88 -9.50
CA ALA A 121 7.86 -22.81 -10.14
C ALA A 121 9.36 -23.12 -10.16
N LEU A 122 9.92 -23.56 -9.03
CA LEU A 122 11.33 -24.00 -8.92
C LEU A 122 11.64 -25.19 -9.85
N GLY A 123 10.74 -26.18 -9.89
CA GLY A 123 10.88 -27.38 -10.72
C GLY A 123 10.66 -27.16 -12.22
N SER A 124 10.03 -26.05 -12.62
CA SER A 124 9.71 -25.74 -14.01
C SER A 124 10.90 -25.24 -14.85
N ARG A 125 12.07 -25.05 -14.24
CA ARG A 125 13.27 -24.53 -14.91
C ARG A 125 13.71 -25.46 -16.05
N GLN A 126 13.88 -24.89 -17.24
CA GLN A 126 14.36 -25.57 -18.44
C GLN A 126 15.88 -25.42 -18.63
N PRO A 127 16.53 -26.26 -19.46
CA PRO A 127 17.99 -26.21 -19.67
C PRO A 127 18.52 -24.88 -20.20
N ASP A 128 17.71 -24.10 -20.91
CA ASP A 128 18.09 -22.79 -21.46
C ASP A 128 17.94 -21.63 -20.45
N GLY A 129 17.39 -21.91 -19.26
CA GLY A 129 17.12 -20.98 -18.18
C GLY A 129 15.66 -20.50 -18.08
N TYR A 130 14.78 -20.82 -19.03
CA TYR A 130 13.37 -20.47 -18.94
C TYR A 130 12.69 -21.12 -17.72
N PHE A 131 11.67 -20.49 -17.14
CA PHE A 131 10.81 -21.10 -16.11
C PHE A 131 9.35 -20.66 -16.27
N GLY A 132 8.43 -21.45 -15.70
CA GLY A 132 6.99 -21.22 -15.73
C GLY A 132 6.28 -21.94 -16.88
N PRO A 133 4.96 -21.69 -17.06
CA PRO A 133 4.18 -22.25 -18.16
C PRO A 133 4.79 -21.86 -19.50
N ALA A 134 4.72 -22.73 -20.52
CA ALA A 134 5.37 -22.48 -21.82
C ALA A 134 4.52 -22.85 -23.05
N GLU A 135 3.36 -23.48 -22.82
CA GLU A 135 2.50 -24.02 -23.86
C GLU A 135 1.20 -23.22 -23.92
N ASP A 136 0.92 -22.62 -25.08
CA ASP A 136 -0.38 -22.04 -25.37
C ASP A 136 -1.37 -23.14 -25.75
N ARG A 137 -2.63 -22.97 -25.36
CA ARG A 137 -3.72 -23.90 -25.66
C ARG A 137 -4.91 -23.16 -26.26
N PRO A 138 -5.78 -23.85 -27.03
CA PRO A 138 -7.00 -23.25 -27.54
C PRO A 138 -7.88 -22.68 -26.42
N PHE A 139 -8.58 -21.60 -26.74
CA PHE A 139 -9.61 -21.01 -25.90
C PHE A 139 -10.61 -22.07 -25.42
N GLU A 140 -10.96 -22.04 -24.14
CA GLU A 140 -11.89 -22.98 -23.50
C GLU A 140 -13.09 -22.24 -22.89
N SER A 141 -12.83 -21.21 -22.08
CA SER A 141 -13.86 -20.38 -21.47
C SER A 141 -13.33 -18.94 -21.27
N PRO A 142 -14.20 -17.92 -21.18
CA PRO A 142 -13.77 -16.56 -20.84
C PRO A 142 -13.21 -16.45 -19.42
N ALA A 143 -13.40 -17.47 -18.58
CA ALA A 143 -12.92 -17.47 -17.21
C ALA A 143 -11.46 -17.92 -17.10
N ILE A 144 -10.87 -18.60 -18.09
CA ILE A 144 -9.48 -19.10 -18.05
C ILE A 144 -8.65 -18.59 -19.22
N GLN A 145 -7.45 -18.10 -18.94
CA GLN A 145 -6.52 -17.62 -19.96
C GLN A 145 -5.46 -18.68 -20.21
N ARG A 146 -5.47 -19.25 -21.42
CA ARG A 146 -4.62 -20.39 -21.81
C ARG A 146 -3.58 -20.05 -22.89
N ASP A 147 -3.48 -18.78 -23.26
CA ASP A 147 -2.56 -18.23 -24.24
C ASP A 147 -1.57 -17.26 -23.58
N ASN A 148 -0.60 -16.79 -24.37
CA ASN A 148 0.50 -15.95 -23.89
C ASN A 148 1.28 -16.60 -22.74
N ALA A 149 1.39 -17.93 -22.75
CA ALA A 149 2.11 -18.69 -21.72
C ALA A 149 3.58 -18.27 -21.62
N ARG A 150 4.17 -17.72 -22.69
CA ARG A 150 5.56 -17.22 -22.73
C ARG A 150 5.73 -15.75 -22.37
N ASP A 151 4.65 -15.01 -22.13
CA ASP A 151 4.70 -13.59 -21.76
C ASP A 151 5.59 -13.36 -20.54
N TRP A 152 6.37 -12.28 -20.55
CA TRP A 152 7.24 -11.86 -19.47
C TRP A 152 6.47 -11.50 -18.20
N TRP A 153 5.29 -10.88 -18.33
CA TRP A 153 4.59 -10.26 -17.23
C TRP A 153 4.26 -11.24 -16.07
N PRO A 154 3.62 -12.41 -16.29
CA PRO A 154 3.37 -13.37 -15.22
C PRO A 154 4.61 -13.84 -14.46
N LYS A 155 5.77 -13.88 -15.13
CA LYS A 155 7.04 -14.28 -14.50
C LYS A 155 7.50 -13.18 -13.55
N MET A 156 7.28 -11.90 -13.88
CA MET A 156 7.58 -10.80 -12.96
C MET A 156 6.84 -10.98 -11.63
N VAL A 157 5.57 -11.38 -11.68
CA VAL A 157 4.76 -11.66 -10.47
C VAL A 157 5.30 -12.89 -9.73
N MET A 158 5.55 -14.01 -10.42
CA MET A 158 6.09 -15.21 -9.76
C MET A 158 7.50 -14.99 -9.20
N LEU A 159 8.32 -14.13 -9.80
CA LEU A 159 9.61 -13.74 -9.25
C LEU A 159 9.43 -12.98 -7.91
N LYS A 160 8.41 -12.13 -7.75
CA LYS A 160 8.08 -11.51 -6.45
C LYS A 160 7.73 -12.58 -5.40
N VAL A 161 6.95 -13.60 -5.78
CA VAL A 161 6.62 -14.73 -4.90
C VAL A 161 7.89 -15.44 -4.45
N LEU A 162 8.79 -15.77 -5.38
CA LEU A 162 10.03 -16.48 -5.08
C LEU A 162 10.99 -15.62 -4.22
N GLN A 163 11.06 -14.30 -4.46
CA GLN A 163 11.82 -13.37 -3.61
C GLN A 163 11.30 -13.38 -2.17
N GLN A 164 9.98 -13.33 -1.98
CA GLN A 164 9.35 -13.40 -0.65
C GLN A 164 9.59 -14.75 0.02
N TYR A 165 9.49 -15.84 -0.75
CA TYR A 165 9.81 -17.18 -0.26
C TYR A 165 11.27 -17.31 0.21
N TYR A 166 12.23 -16.78 -0.57
CA TYR A 166 13.63 -16.72 -0.14
C TYR A 166 13.79 -15.91 1.15
N SER A 167 13.13 -14.76 1.24
CA SER A 167 13.16 -13.92 2.46
C SER A 167 12.68 -14.65 3.71
N ALA A 168 11.70 -15.55 3.57
CA ALA A 168 11.18 -16.34 4.69
C ALA A 168 12.00 -17.60 5.02
N THR A 169 12.69 -18.19 4.04
CA THR A 169 13.23 -19.56 4.16
C THR A 169 14.73 -19.69 3.97
N GLY A 170 15.36 -18.74 3.25
CA GLY A 170 16.75 -18.84 2.80
C GLY A 170 16.99 -19.95 1.76
N ASP A 171 15.97 -20.37 1.02
CA ASP A 171 16.09 -21.44 0.02
C ASP A 171 16.90 -21.01 -1.21
N GLU A 172 18.19 -21.36 -1.21
CA GLU A 172 19.14 -21.01 -2.27
C GLU A 172 18.75 -21.49 -3.68
N ARG A 173 17.82 -22.45 -3.82
CA ARG A 173 17.26 -22.84 -5.13
C ARG A 173 16.61 -21.65 -5.85
N VAL A 174 16.09 -20.67 -5.10
CA VAL A 174 15.56 -19.41 -5.67
C VAL A 174 16.68 -18.63 -6.38
N ILE A 175 17.84 -18.49 -5.74
CA ILE A 175 19.00 -17.77 -6.29
C ILE A 175 19.49 -18.48 -7.55
N GLU A 176 19.55 -19.81 -7.54
CA GLU A 176 19.92 -20.62 -8.70
C GLU A 176 18.93 -20.45 -9.87
N LEU A 177 17.62 -20.52 -9.61
CA LEU A 177 16.60 -20.34 -10.64
C LEU A 177 16.64 -18.94 -11.23
N MET A 178 16.61 -17.91 -10.40
CA MET A 178 16.61 -16.52 -10.88
C MET A 178 17.89 -16.18 -11.64
N SER A 179 19.04 -16.69 -11.19
CA SER A 179 20.31 -16.57 -11.90
C SER A 179 20.27 -17.18 -13.30
N ALA A 180 19.68 -18.37 -13.45
CA ALA A 180 19.51 -19.00 -14.75
C ALA A 180 18.49 -18.25 -15.63
N TYR A 181 17.36 -17.85 -15.05
CA TYR A 181 16.31 -17.12 -15.75
C TYR A 181 16.75 -15.75 -16.22
N PHE A 182 17.50 -14.98 -15.43
CA PHE A 182 17.97 -13.67 -15.86
C PHE A 182 19.08 -13.75 -16.92
N ARG A 183 19.87 -14.83 -16.97
CA ARG A 183 20.74 -15.11 -18.13
C ARG A 183 19.94 -15.44 -19.39
N TYR A 184 18.84 -16.18 -19.24
CA TYR A 184 17.87 -16.41 -20.32
C TYR A 184 17.26 -15.08 -20.79
N GLN A 185 16.75 -14.28 -19.86
CA GLN A 185 16.09 -13.01 -20.14
C GLN A 185 17.03 -12.02 -20.84
N LEU A 186 18.26 -11.84 -20.35
CA LEU A 186 19.27 -10.98 -20.99
C LEU A 186 19.55 -11.38 -22.44
N ARG A 187 19.57 -12.69 -22.73
CA ARG A 187 19.81 -13.22 -24.07
C ARG A 187 18.60 -13.05 -25.01
N GLU A 188 17.38 -13.17 -24.48
CA GLU A 188 16.16 -13.18 -25.30
C GLU A 188 15.50 -11.79 -25.45
N LEU A 189 15.62 -10.87 -24.49
CA LEU A 189 15.02 -9.53 -24.57
C LEU A 189 15.38 -8.74 -25.84
N PRO A 190 16.60 -8.84 -26.42
CA PRO A 190 16.89 -8.19 -27.71
C PRO A 190 16.08 -8.74 -28.90
N LYS A 191 15.59 -9.99 -28.81
CA LYS A 191 14.78 -10.65 -29.85
C LYS A 191 13.29 -10.55 -29.58
N THR A 192 12.90 -10.68 -28.32
CA THR A 192 11.53 -10.60 -27.82
C THR A 192 11.47 -9.56 -26.70
N PRO A 193 11.37 -8.26 -27.05
CA PRO A 193 11.34 -7.18 -26.06
C PRO A 193 10.22 -7.33 -25.02
N LEU A 194 10.27 -6.56 -23.94
CA LEU A 194 9.27 -6.60 -22.88
C LEU A 194 7.82 -6.51 -23.37
N GLY A 195 7.54 -5.66 -24.35
CA GLY A 195 6.21 -5.50 -24.96
C GLY A 195 5.84 -6.53 -26.03
N HIS A 196 6.67 -7.56 -26.29
CA HIS A 196 6.52 -8.46 -27.44
C HIS A 196 5.23 -9.27 -27.44
N TRP A 197 4.88 -9.90 -26.31
CA TRP A 197 3.66 -10.71 -26.18
C TRP A 197 2.48 -9.86 -25.74
N THR A 198 2.68 -9.04 -24.71
CA THR A 198 1.69 -8.09 -24.23
C THR A 198 2.36 -6.78 -23.86
N PHE A 199 1.63 -5.67 -23.99
CA PHE A 199 2.14 -4.37 -23.56
C PHE A 199 2.30 -4.27 -22.03
N TRP A 200 1.72 -5.19 -21.25
CA TRP A 200 1.84 -5.21 -19.80
C TRP A 200 3.30 -5.37 -19.34
N GLY A 201 4.10 -6.16 -20.07
CA GLY A 201 5.52 -6.36 -19.76
C GLY A 201 6.33 -5.06 -19.82
N GLU A 202 6.13 -4.21 -20.84
CA GLU A 202 6.83 -2.92 -20.94
C GLU A 202 6.29 -1.88 -19.96
N GLN A 203 5.01 -1.91 -19.59
CA GLN A 203 4.44 -0.97 -18.63
C GLN A 203 4.91 -1.23 -17.19
N ARG A 204 5.21 -2.49 -16.87
CA ARG A 204 5.46 -2.97 -15.50
C ARG A 204 6.92 -3.40 -15.28
N GLY A 205 7.83 -3.05 -16.19
CA GLY A 205 9.23 -3.44 -16.15
C GLY A 205 9.98 -3.04 -14.87
N GLY A 206 9.52 -2.00 -14.16
CA GLY A 206 10.04 -1.61 -12.85
C GLY A 206 9.96 -2.70 -11.77
N ASP A 207 8.93 -3.55 -11.83
CA ASP A 207 8.82 -4.71 -10.94
C ASP A 207 9.91 -5.76 -11.24
N ASN A 208 10.18 -6.01 -12.53
CA ASN A 208 11.27 -6.91 -12.93
C ASN A 208 12.63 -6.32 -12.54
N LEU A 209 12.82 -5.02 -12.74
CA LEU A 209 14.05 -4.31 -12.44
C LEU A 209 14.42 -4.40 -10.96
N GLY A 210 13.43 -4.20 -10.07
CA GLY A 210 13.65 -4.31 -8.62
C GLY A 210 14.19 -5.68 -8.20
N ILE A 211 13.68 -6.76 -8.80
CA ILE A 211 14.11 -8.13 -8.49
C ILE A 211 15.51 -8.42 -9.05
N VAL A 212 15.85 -7.87 -10.22
CA VAL A 212 17.21 -7.97 -10.79
C VAL A 212 18.23 -7.31 -9.86
N TYR A 213 17.92 -6.12 -9.33
CA TYR A 213 18.79 -5.45 -8.36
C TYR A 213 18.87 -6.18 -7.03
N TRP A 214 17.76 -6.75 -6.55
CA TRP A 214 17.78 -7.60 -5.37
C TRP A 214 18.72 -8.79 -5.55
N LEU A 215 18.67 -9.51 -6.68
CA LEU A 215 19.57 -10.63 -6.93
C LEU A 215 21.02 -10.16 -7.04
N TYR A 216 21.27 -9.02 -7.69
CA TYR A 216 22.60 -8.44 -7.80
C TYR A 216 23.23 -8.14 -6.43
N ASN A 217 22.43 -7.65 -5.48
CA ASN A 217 22.92 -7.38 -4.13
C ASN A 217 23.40 -8.65 -3.42
N ILE A 218 22.78 -9.79 -3.72
CA ILE A 218 23.17 -11.11 -3.19
C ILE A 218 24.42 -11.63 -3.91
N THR A 219 24.36 -11.76 -5.24
CA THR A 219 25.40 -12.49 -6.02
C THR A 219 26.59 -11.61 -6.40
N GLY A 220 26.36 -10.35 -6.75
CA GLY A 220 27.33 -9.44 -7.34
C GLY A 220 27.64 -9.70 -8.82
N ASP A 221 26.85 -10.54 -9.50
CA ASP A 221 27.06 -10.87 -10.90
C ASP A 221 26.80 -9.66 -11.82
N GLU A 222 27.82 -9.16 -12.51
CA GLU A 222 27.75 -7.91 -13.29
C GLU A 222 26.72 -7.93 -14.44
N PHE A 223 26.42 -9.11 -15.01
CA PHE A 223 25.41 -9.23 -16.08
C PHE A 223 24.01 -8.79 -15.62
N LEU A 224 23.73 -8.80 -14.32
CA LEU A 224 22.46 -8.33 -13.77
C LEU A 224 22.33 -6.81 -13.91
N LEU A 225 23.43 -6.06 -13.83
CA LEU A 225 23.41 -4.63 -14.09
C LEU A 225 23.16 -4.33 -15.57
N GLU A 226 23.78 -5.11 -16.47
CA GLU A 226 23.53 -5.04 -17.90
C GLU A 226 22.05 -5.33 -18.23
N LEU A 227 21.50 -6.38 -17.62
CA LEU A 227 20.08 -6.72 -17.73
C LEU A 227 19.20 -5.59 -17.18
N GLY A 228 19.54 -5.02 -16.03
CA GLY A 228 18.79 -3.90 -15.45
C GLY A 228 18.75 -2.69 -16.38
N ASP A 229 19.90 -2.33 -16.97
CA ASP A 229 19.98 -1.24 -17.96
C ASP A 229 19.16 -1.56 -19.24
N LEU A 230 19.08 -2.84 -19.65
CA LEU A 230 18.24 -3.27 -20.79
C LEU A 230 16.75 -3.22 -20.46
N ILE A 231 16.34 -3.69 -19.28
CA ILE A 231 14.95 -3.65 -18.80
C ILE A 231 14.48 -2.20 -18.73
N HIS A 232 15.24 -1.30 -18.11
CA HIS A 232 14.91 0.12 -18.05
C HIS A 232 14.68 0.71 -19.45
N ARG A 233 15.58 0.45 -20.40
CA ARG A 233 15.44 0.91 -21.80
C ARG A 233 14.22 0.36 -22.53
N GLN A 234 13.76 -0.85 -22.19
CA GLN A 234 12.58 -1.47 -22.79
C GLN A 234 11.29 -1.21 -22.00
N THR A 235 11.41 -0.57 -20.83
CA THR A 235 10.27 -0.18 -20.02
C THR A 235 9.68 1.11 -20.60
N PHE A 236 8.37 1.25 -20.52
CA PHE A 236 7.67 2.48 -20.85
C PHE A 236 8.33 3.67 -20.13
N ASP A 237 8.49 4.80 -20.83
CA ASP A 237 9.26 5.96 -20.34
C ASP A 237 8.52 6.71 -19.22
N TRP A 238 8.44 6.08 -18.05
CA TRP A 238 7.81 6.64 -16.86
C TRP A 238 8.50 7.93 -16.41
N THR A 239 9.81 8.05 -16.58
CA THR A 239 10.54 9.27 -16.22
C THR A 239 10.07 10.46 -17.07
N GLY A 240 10.06 10.30 -18.40
CA GLY A 240 9.58 11.33 -19.32
C GLY A 240 8.10 11.65 -19.13
N ILE A 241 7.26 10.65 -18.90
CA ILE A 241 5.81 10.81 -18.73
C ILE A 241 5.46 11.58 -17.45
N LEU A 242 6.09 11.24 -16.33
CA LEU A 242 5.84 11.89 -15.04
C LEU A 242 6.46 13.30 -15.00
N ALA A 243 7.55 13.54 -15.73
CA ALA A 243 8.16 14.86 -15.84
C ALA A 243 7.46 15.79 -16.86
N GLY A 244 6.87 15.21 -17.92
CA GLY A 244 6.32 15.95 -19.07
C GLY A 244 4.97 16.63 -18.82
N GLY A 245 4.18 16.12 -17.86
CA GLY A 245 2.94 16.77 -17.40
C GLY A 245 1.77 16.75 -18.39
N GLU A 246 1.85 16.04 -19.52
CA GLU A 246 0.79 15.97 -20.54
C GLU A 246 -0.09 14.71 -20.41
N VAL A 247 0.48 13.59 -19.97
CA VAL A 247 -0.22 12.30 -19.95
C VAL A 247 -1.21 12.20 -18.80
N ILE A 248 -0.78 12.52 -17.57
CA ILE A 248 -1.62 12.45 -16.37
C ILE A 248 -2.90 13.30 -16.48
N PRO A 249 -2.86 14.55 -16.98
CA PRO A 249 -4.06 15.37 -17.12
C PRO A 249 -4.98 14.94 -18.26
N THR A 250 -4.50 14.13 -19.21
CA THR A 250 -5.26 13.72 -20.38
C THR A 250 -6.17 12.54 -20.01
N PRO A 251 -7.51 12.68 -20.09
CA PRO A 251 -8.42 11.58 -19.84
C PRO A 251 -8.15 10.40 -20.79
N PHE A 252 -8.29 9.19 -20.27
CA PHE A 252 -8.14 7.92 -20.97
C PHE A 252 -6.74 7.66 -21.54
N SER A 253 -5.73 8.41 -21.07
CA SER A 253 -4.36 8.33 -21.60
C SER A 253 -3.60 7.08 -21.16
N LEU A 254 -3.92 6.53 -20.00
CA LEU A 254 -3.26 5.37 -19.40
C LEU A 254 -4.26 4.47 -18.68
N HIS A 255 -3.86 3.21 -18.52
CA HIS A 255 -4.50 2.30 -17.58
C HIS A 255 -4.11 2.66 -16.13
N CYS A 256 -5.08 2.83 -15.24
CA CYS A 256 -4.89 3.35 -13.88
C CYS A 256 -3.96 2.47 -13.03
N VAL A 257 -4.02 1.14 -13.17
CA VAL A 257 -3.12 0.21 -12.49
C VAL A 257 -1.69 0.28 -13.05
N ASN A 258 -1.53 0.55 -14.34
CA ASN A 258 -0.19 0.69 -14.92
C ASN A 258 0.50 1.94 -14.38
N LEU A 259 -0.25 3.05 -14.18
CA LEU A 259 0.28 4.21 -13.46
C LEU A 259 0.69 3.81 -12.02
N ALA A 260 -0.16 3.08 -11.30
CA ALA A 260 0.13 2.68 -9.92
C ALA A 260 1.38 1.79 -9.79
N GLN A 261 1.61 0.88 -10.73
CA GLN A 261 2.79 0.01 -10.75
C GLN A 261 4.02 0.70 -11.32
N GLY A 262 3.86 1.40 -12.44
CA GLY A 262 4.94 1.99 -13.21
C GLY A 262 5.55 3.24 -12.58
N ILE A 263 4.80 3.97 -11.75
CA ILE A 263 5.29 5.19 -11.10
C ILE A 263 6.55 4.99 -10.25
N LYS A 264 6.79 3.77 -9.74
CA LYS A 264 8.01 3.47 -8.96
C LYS A 264 9.24 3.30 -9.83
N GLU A 265 9.08 2.99 -11.12
CA GLU A 265 10.17 2.55 -11.99
C GLU A 265 11.35 3.54 -12.01
N PRO A 266 11.14 4.88 -12.13
CA PRO A 266 12.24 5.83 -12.08
C PRO A 266 13.02 5.73 -10.76
N VAL A 267 12.34 5.56 -9.63
CA VAL A 267 12.98 5.42 -8.31
C VAL A 267 13.70 4.09 -8.17
N VAL A 268 13.19 3.02 -8.78
CA VAL A 268 13.92 1.74 -8.83
C VAL A 268 15.21 1.91 -9.62
N TYR A 269 15.16 2.51 -10.82
CA TYR A 269 16.34 2.75 -11.66
C TYR A 269 17.31 3.79 -11.07
N TYR A 270 16.83 4.73 -10.26
CA TYR A 270 17.65 5.70 -9.52
C TYR A 270 18.77 5.04 -8.70
N GLN A 271 18.55 3.82 -8.21
CA GLN A 271 19.59 3.04 -7.52
C GLN A 271 20.81 2.82 -8.41
N ARG A 272 20.63 2.67 -9.73
CA ARG A 272 21.71 2.46 -10.70
C ARG A 272 22.20 3.76 -11.34
N SER A 273 21.29 4.63 -11.75
CA SER A 273 21.66 5.87 -12.46
C SER A 273 22.27 6.91 -11.52
N ASN A 274 21.88 6.89 -10.23
CA ASN A 274 22.18 7.92 -9.23
C ASN A 274 21.75 9.33 -9.67
N ASP A 275 20.86 9.44 -10.66
CA ASP A 275 20.37 10.72 -11.20
C ASP A 275 19.11 11.16 -10.43
N PRO A 276 19.17 12.24 -9.63
CA PRO A 276 18.04 12.73 -8.85
C PRO A 276 16.84 13.17 -9.70
N ALA A 277 17.00 13.35 -11.02
CA ALA A 277 15.89 13.65 -11.92
C ALA A 277 14.80 12.57 -11.90
N HIS A 278 15.16 11.30 -11.68
CA HIS A 278 14.20 10.21 -11.58
C HIS A 278 13.24 10.37 -10.38
N VAL A 279 13.77 10.72 -9.21
CA VAL A 279 12.95 10.99 -8.02
C VAL A 279 12.13 12.26 -8.21
N ALA A 280 12.71 13.29 -8.83
CA ALA A 280 12.01 14.54 -9.13
C ALA A 280 10.82 14.34 -10.10
N ALA A 281 10.97 13.49 -11.12
CA ALA A 281 9.90 13.14 -12.05
C ALA A 281 8.71 12.50 -11.32
N VAL A 282 8.96 11.55 -10.41
CA VAL A 282 7.90 10.94 -9.60
C VAL A 282 7.17 11.96 -8.74
N LYS A 283 7.89 12.86 -8.07
CA LYS A 283 7.27 13.94 -7.28
C LYS A 283 6.39 14.85 -8.14
N LYS A 284 6.88 15.25 -9.31
CA LYS A 284 6.13 16.04 -10.30
C LYS A 284 4.86 15.29 -10.76
N GLY A 285 4.97 14.00 -10.99
CA GLY A 285 3.84 13.13 -11.32
C GLY A 285 2.78 13.10 -10.22
N PHE A 286 3.16 12.96 -8.96
CA PHE A 286 2.22 13.04 -7.84
C PHE A 286 1.55 14.41 -7.70
N GLU A 287 2.26 15.50 -7.98
CA GLU A 287 1.67 16.84 -8.04
C GLU A 287 0.61 16.96 -9.15
N ASP A 288 0.88 16.40 -10.33
CA ASP A 288 -0.10 16.38 -11.43
C ASP A 288 -1.29 15.48 -11.12
N ILE A 289 -1.06 14.29 -10.54
CA ILE A 289 -2.14 13.43 -10.05
C ILE A 289 -3.03 14.23 -9.12
N ARG A 290 -2.46 14.84 -8.07
CA ARG A 290 -3.20 15.64 -7.10
C ARG A 290 -3.99 16.77 -7.75
N ARG A 291 -3.45 17.39 -8.79
CA ARG A 291 -4.04 18.57 -9.44
C ARG A 291 -5.19 18.23 -10.38
N TYR A 292 -5.07 17.15 -11.16
CA TYR A 292 -5.97 16.91 -12.29
C TYR A 292 -6.94 15.75 -12.08
N ILE A 293 -6.49 14.68 -11.44
CA ILE A 293 -7.23 13.41 -11.37
C ILE A 293 -7.36 12.85 -9.94
N GLY A 294 -6.74 13.50 -8.95
CA GLY A 294 -6.57 12.97 -7.61
C GLY A 294 -7.87 12.92 -6.83
N LEU A 295 -7.95 11.92 -5.95
CA LEU A 295 -9.05 11.70 -5.01
C LEU A 295 -8.55 11.87 -3.57
N PRO A 296 -9.42 12.27 -2.61
CA PRO A 296 -9.04 12.44 -1.22
C PRO A 296 -8.49 11.18 -0.57
N THR A 297 -8.77 9.98 -1.08
CA THR A 297 -8.23 8.73 -0.55
C THR A 297 -6.73 8.53 -0.80
N GLY A 298 -6.07 9.44 -1.53
CA GLY A 298 -4.69 9.27 -2.00
C GLY A 298 -4.60 8.57 -3.35
N LEU A 299 -5.70 8.02 -3.86
CA LEU A 299 -5.75 7.49 -5.22
C LEU A 299 -6.18 8.59 -6.21
N TYR A 300 -6.62 8.16 -7.39
CA TYR A 300 -7.06 9.01 -8.48
C TYR A 300 -8.22 8.34 -9.22
N GLY A 301 -8.90 9.13 -10.05
CA GLY A 301 -9.93 8.67 -10.96
C GLY A 301 -9.36 7.66 -11.95
N GLY A 302 -9.92 6.45 -11.93
CA GLY A 302 -9.52 5.36 -12.82
C GLY A 302 -10.44 4.16 -12.71
N ASP A 303 -11.33 4.01 -13.70
CA ASP A 303 -12.18 2.85 -13.95
C ASP A 303 -11.61 2.06 -15.14
N GLU A 304 -10.47 1.39 -14.89
CA GLU A 304 -9.48 0.93 -15.87
C GLU A 304 -8.72 2.06 -16.56
N ALA A 305 -9.39 2.97 -17.25
CA ALA A 305 -8.75 4.12 -17.89
C ALA A 305 -8.72 5.34 -16.95
N LEU A 306 -7.65 6.16 -16.99
CA LEU A 306 -7.58 7.38 -16.18
C LEU A 306 -8.71 8.35 -16.54
N HIS A 307 -9.27 9.03 -15.53
CA HIS A 307 -10.25 10.08 -15.74
C HIS A 307 -10.12 11.21 -14.71
N GLY A 308 -10.93 12.26 -14.83
CA GLY A 308 -10.89 13.42 -13.94
C GLY A 308 -11.33 13.12 -12.50
N ALA A 309 -11.13 14.09 -11.60
CA ALA A 309 -11.35 13.94 -10.16
C ALA A 309 -12.82 13.94 -9.68
N ALA A 310 -13.81 13.65 -10.54
CA ALA A 310 -15.21 13.69 -10.13
C ALA A 310 -15.51 12.58 -9.09
N PRO A 311 -16.03 12.89 -7.89
CA PRO A 311 -16.17 11.93 -6.79
C PRO A 311 -17.27 10.88 -7.03
N THR A 312 -18.03 11.04 -8.12
CA THR A 312 -19.08 10.13 -8.58
C THR A 312 -18.59 9.13 -9.62
N GLN A 313 -17.29 9.12 -9.97
CA GLN A 313 -16.69 8.15 -10.89
C GLN A 313 -15.90 7.09 -10.14
N GLY A 314 -15.48 6.03 -10.84
CA GLY A 314 -14.87 4.84 -10.27
C GLY A 314 -13.41 5.00 -9.84
N SER A 315 -12.96 4.12 -8.96
CA SER A 315 -11.55 3.92 -8.63
C SER A 315 -11.30 2.43 -8.37
N GLU A 316 -10.45 1.82 -9.17
CA GLU A 316 -10.19 0.38 -9.17
C GLU A 316 -9.40 -0.13 -7.94
N LEU A 317 -9.80 -1.29 -7.40
CA LEU A 317 -9.13 -1.94 -6.27
C LEU A 317 -7.66 -2.35 -6.58
N CYS A 318 -7.35 -2.84 -7.78
CA CYS A 318 -5.96 -3.14 -8.18
C CYS A 318 -5.07 -1.90 -8.06
N THR A 319 -5.59 -0.72 -8.42
CA THR A 319 -4.85 0.55 -8.30
C THR A 319 -4.46 0.83 -6.85
N ALA A 320 -5.33 0.50 -5.88
CA ALA A 320 -5.02 0.66 -4.47
C ALA A 320 -3.82 -0.19 -4.03
N VAL A 321 -3.87 -1.51 -4.26
CA VAL A 321 -2.83 -2.43 -3.77
C VAL A 321 -1.51 -2.28 -4.51
N GLU A 322 -1.54 -1.93 -5.79
CA GLU A 322 -0.32 -1.70 -6.57
C GLU A 322 0.33 -0.35 -6.25
N MET A 323 -0.47 0.68 -5.99
CA MET A 323 0.05 1.98 -5.55
C MET A 323 0.72 1.83 -4.17
N MET A 324 0.09 1.07 -3.26
CA MET A 324 0.71 0.73 -1.97
C MET A 324 2.06 0.05 -2.17
N TYR A 325 2.15 -0.99 -3.00
CA TYR A 325 3.40 -1.68 -3.27
C TYR A 325 4.47 -0.76 -3.88
N SER A 326 4.10 0.16 -4.76
CA SER A 326 5.01 1.19 -5.29
C SER A 326 5.51 2.15 -4.21
N LEU A 327 4.63 2.64 -3.34
CA LEU A 327 4.97 3.56 -2.26
C LEU A 327 5.89 2.91 -1.22
N GLU A 328 5.68 1.62 -0.91
CA GLU A 328 6.55 0.83 -0.04
C GLU A 328 7.99 0.75 -0.57
N GLU A 329 8.16 0.41 -1.86
CA GLU A 329 9.48 0.36 -2.50
C GLU A 329 10.15 1.73 -2.54
N MET A 330 9.40 2.79 -2.91
CA MET A 330 9.94 4.15 -2.98
C MET A 330 10.35 4.67 -1.60
N ALA A 331 9.57 4.37 -0.56
CA ALA A 331 9.91 4.72 0.82
C ALA A 331 11.20 4.01 1.27
N GLU A 332 11.37 2.73 0.96
CA GLU A 332 12.60 1.99 1.27
C GLU A 332 13.83 2.59 0.56
N ILE A 333 13.71 2.83 -0.75
CA ILE A 333 14.83 3.26 -1.59
C ILE A 333 15.28 4.69 -1.27
N THR A 334 14.33 5.60 -1.04
CA THR A 334 14.61 7.04 -0.90
C THR A 334 14.68 7.50 0.54
N GLY A 335 14.00 6.79 1.45
CA GLY A 335 13.76 7.23 2.82
C GLY A 335 12.87 8.47 2.93
N ASP A 336 12.20 8.86 1.84
CA ASP A 336 11.33 10.03 1.79
C ASP A 336 10.00 9.74 2.48
N VAL A 337 9.73 10.51 3.54
CA VAL A 337 8.53 10.36 4.37
C VAL A 337 7.24 10.64 3.61
N GLN A 338 7.28 11.39 2.50
CA GLN A 338 6.09 11.69 1.70
C GLN A 338 5.48 10.43 1.09
N PHE A 339 6.31 9.44 0.72
CA PHE A 339 5.80 8.17 0.20
C PHE A 339 5.13 7.34 1.30
N ALA A 340 5.66 7.37 2.53
CA ALA A 340 5.03 6.72 3.67
C ALA A 340 3.71 7.42 4.10
N ASP A 341 3.65 8.76 4.04
CA ASP A 341 2.41 9.52 4.27
C ASP A 341 1.33 9.12 3.27
N HIS A 342 1.72 8.99 1.99
CA HIS A 342 0.81 8.59 0.92
C HIS A 342 0.38 7.13 1.09
N LEU A 343 1.30 6.23 1.48
CA LEU A 343 1.00 4.83 1.74
C LEU A 343 -0.08 4.70 2.82
N GLU A 344 0.07 5.39 3.95
CA GLU A 344 -0.93 5.42 5.03
C GLU A 344 -2.28 5.96 4.52
N ARG A 345 -2.25 6.98 3.66
CA ARG A 345 -3.47 7.55 3.10
C ARG A 345 -4.23 6.54 2.25
N VAL A 346 -3.56 5.75 1.41
CA VAL A 346 -4.22 4.70 0.61
C VAL A 346 -4.69 3.54 1.51
N ALA A 347 -3.81 3.06 2.40
CA ALA A 347 -4.06 1.88 3.23
C ALA A 347 -5.22 2.07 4.21
N PHE A 348 -5.37 3.25 4.81
CA PHE A 348 -6.40 3.51 5.82
C PHE A 348 -7.69 4.12 5.26
N ASN A 349 -7.72 4.45 3.97
CA ASN A 349 -8.90 5.04 3.33
C ASN A 349 -9.39 4.18 2.16
N ALA A 350 -8.66 4.10 1.05
CA ALA A 350 -9.16 3.39 -0.13
C ALA A 350 -9.32 1.87 0.11
N LEU A 351 -8.28 1.22 0.63
CA LEU A 351 -8.18 -0.25 0.69
C LEU A 351 -9.30 -0.94 1.51
N PRO A 352 -9.61 -0.53 2.76
CA PRO A 352 -10.54 -1.27 3.61
C PRO A 352 -11.96 -1.32 3.01
N THR A 353 -12.29 -0.33 2.19
CA THR A 353 -13.66 -0.12 1.70
C THR A 353 -14.04 -1.01 0.53
N GLN A 354 -13.09 -1.68 -0.13
CA GLN A 354 -13.37 -2.46 -1.33
C GLN A 354 -13.44 -3.98 -1.09
N ALA A 355 -13.41 -4.40 0.18
CA ALA A 355 -13.74 -5.75 0.61
C ALA A 355 -14.83 -5.71 1.69
N THR A 356 -15.57 -6.79 1.86
CA THR A 356 -16.47 -6.94 3.02
C THR A 356 -15.68 -7.10 4.31
N ASP A 357 -16.30 -6.82 5.46
CA ASP A 357 -15.66 -6.98 6.79
C ASP A 357 -15.15 -8.40 7.05
N ALA A 358 -15.81 -9.41 6.46
CA ALA A 358 -15.41 -10.82 6.52
C ALA A 358 -14.36 -11.21 5.46
N TYR A 359 -13.98 -10.26 4.59
CA TYR A 359 -13.07 -10.46 3.46
C TYR A 359 -13.51 -11.57 2.50
N ASP A 360 -14.83 -11.83 2.41
CA ASP A 360 -15.45 -12.92 1.65
C ASP A 360 -16.09 -12.47 0.32
N ALA A 361 -16.11 -11.16 0.07
CA ALA A 361 -16.50 -10.52 -1.19
C ALA A 361 -15.74 -9.21 -1.39
N ARG A 362 -15.65 -8.75 -2.64
CA ARG A 362 -14.94 -7.52 -3.00
C ARG A 362 -15.71 -6.69 -4.01
N GLN A 363 -15.40 -5.40 -4.10
CA GLN A 363 -15.92 -4.44 -5.05
C GLN A 363 -14.82 -4.07 -6.06
N TYR A 364 -15.13 -4.00 -7.36
CA TYR A 364 -14.13 -3.66 -8.39
C TYR A 364 -13.80 -2.17 -8.38
N TYR A 365 -14.82 -1.33 -8.54
CA TYR A 365 -14.72 0.12 -8.47
C TYR A 365 -15.44 0.66 -7.25
N GLN A 366 -14.80 1.53 -6.48
CA GLN A 366 -15.47 2.36 -5.48
C GLN A 366 -15.70 3.79 -5.99
N GLN A 367 -16.60 4.53 -5.35
CA GLN A 367 -16.76 5.98 -5.56
C GLN A 367 -16.50 6.74 -4.25
N VAL A 368 -15.92 7.94 -4.34
CA VAL A 368 -15.66 8.80 -3.17
C VAL A 368 -16.97 9.33 -2.57
N ASN A 369 -17.98 9.55 -3.40
CA ASN A 369 -19.37 9.81 -3.03
C ASN A 369 -20.26 8.63 -3.49
N GLN A 370 -20.18 7.50 -2.77
CA GLN A 370 -20.91 6.26 -3.02
C GLN A 370 -22.16 6.17 -2.15
N VAL A 371 -23.31 6.61 -2.66
CA VAL A 371 -24.56 6.65 -1.86
C VAL A 371 -25.44 5.42 -2.03
N MET A 372 -25.14 4.57 -3.01
CA MET A 372 -25.88 3.35 -3.30
C MET A 372 -25.04 2.38 -4.15
N ILE A 373 -25.15 1.08 -3.87
CA ILE A 373 -24.48 0.00 -4.61
C ILE A 373 -25.54 -0.95 -5.14
N THR A 374 -25.71 -1.00 -6.45
CA THR A 374 -26.83 -1.70 -7.11
C THR A 374 -26.44 -2.13 -8.51
N ASP A 375 -27.13 -3.14 -9.04
CA ASP A 375 -27.00 -3.58 -10.44
C ASP A 375 -27.75 -2.60 -11.36
N HIS A 376 -27.24 -1.37 -11.42
CA HIS A 376 -27.74 -0.28 -12.25
C HIS A 376 -26.56 0.40 -12.94
N ARG A 377 -26.69 0.64 -14.25
CA ARG A 377 -25.66 1.36 -15.02
C ARG A 377 -25.43 2.76 -14.46
N ARG A 378 -24.18 3.07 -14.12
CA ARG A 378 -23.73 4.40 -13.69
C ARG A 378 -23.18 5.23 -14.85
N ASN A 379 -22.88 6.51 -14.59
CA ASN A 379 -22.35 7.44 -15.59
C ASN A 379 -20.81 7.51 -15.58
N PHE A 380 -20.18 6.34 -15.71
CA PHE A 380 -18.73 6.14 -15.84
C PHE A 380 -18.48 4.75 -16.45
N GLU A 381 -17.23 4.40 -16.77
CA GLU A 381 -16.91 3.17 -17.48
C GLU A 381 -17.30 1.93 -16.65
N GLN A 382 -18.10 1.05 -17.26
CA GLN A 382 -18.60 -0.19 -16.65
C GLN A 382 -18.58 -1.27 -17.72
N SER A 383 -17.38 -1.70 -18.06
CA SER A 383 -17.10 -2.67 -19.12
C SER A 383 -17.52 -4.10 -18.76
N HIS A 384 -18.06 -4.32 -17.55
CA HIS A 384 -18.43 -5.63 -17.00
C HIS A 384 -19.92 -5.76 -16.68
N ASP A 385 -20.76 -5.40 -17.65
CA ASP A 385 -22.23 -5.43 -17.58
C ASP A 385 -22.82 -4.70 -16.36
N GLY A 386 -22.17 -3.66 -15.86
CA GLY A 386 -22.63 -2.87 -14.71
C GLY A 386 -22.42 -3.57 -13.35
N THR A 387 -21.64 -4.64 -13.30
CA THR A 387 -21.35 -5.35 -12.04
C THR A 387 -20.20 -4.74 -11.24
N ASP A 388 -19.52 -3.75 -11.79
CA ASP A 388 -18.23 -3.24 -11.31
C ASP A 388 -18.26 -2.66 -9.89
N ILE A 389 -19.37 -2.06 -9.48
CA ILE A 389 -19.52 -1.49 -8.14
C ILE A 389 -20.10 -2.48 -7.12
N LEU A 390 -20.51 -3.68 -7.53
CA LEU A 390 -21.16 -4.65 -6.65
C LEU A 390 -20.13 -5.40 -5.80
N TYR A 391 -20.50 -5.78 -4.57
CA TYR A 391 -19.68 -6.73 -3.80
C TYR A 391 -19.99 -8.16 -4.20
N GLY A 392 -18.98 -8.89 -4.67
CA GLY A 392 -19.10 -10.31 -4.99
C GLY A 392 -17.73 -10.96 -5.13
N LEU A 393 -17.72 -12.24 -5.48
CA LEU A 393 -16.46 -12.96 -5.74
C LEU A 393 -15.78 -12.48 -7.03
N LEU A 394 -16.58 -12.31 -8.10
CA LEU A 394 -16.11 -12.03 -9.47
C LEU A 394 -16.81 -10.81 -10.08
N THR A 395 -17.42 -9.93 -9.29
CA THR A 395 -18.05 -8.71 -9.80
C THR A 395 -17.02 -7.81 -10.49
N GLY A 396 -17.32 -7.27 -11.67
CA GLY A 396 -16.31 -6.61 -12.50
C GLY A 396 -15.31 -7.60 -13.14
N TYR A 397 -14.13 -7.14 -13.57
CA TYR A 397 -13.08 -8.04 -14.05
C TYR A 397 -12.42 -8.80 -12.89
N ALA A 398 -12.06 -10.08 -13.10
CA ALA A 398 -11.51 -10.95 -12.05
C ALA A 398 -10.05 -10.65 -11.64
N CYS A 399 -9.40 -9.63 -12.23
CA CYS A 399 -8.03 -9.24 -11.86
C CYS A 399 -7.94 -8.90 -10.36
N CYS A 400 -8.89 -8.10 -9.84
CA CYS A 400 -8.91 -7.68 -8.44
C CYS A 400 -9.15 -8.86 -7.50
N THR A 401 -9.95 -9.85 -7.92
CA THR A 401 -10.15 -11.09 -7.16
C THR A 401 -8.84 -11.84 -6.95
N SER A 402 -7.85 -11.68 -7.84
CA SER A 402 -6.55 -12.31 -7.72
C SER A 402 -5.51 -11.39 -7.06
N ASN A 403 -5.57 -10.09 -7.35
CA ASN A 403 -4.53 -9.14 -6.98
C ASN A 403 -4.67 -8.54 -5.57
N MET A 404 -5.90 -8.35 -5.06
CA MET A 404 -6.15 -7.60 -3.83
C MET A 404 -5.45 -8.16 -2.58
N HIS A 405 -5.06 -9.43 -2.62
CA HIS A 405 -4.53 -10.18 -1.49
C HIS A 405 -3.19 -9.65 -0.97
N GLN A 406 -2.43 -8.91 -1.79
CA GLN A 406 -1.11 -8.41 -1.41
C GLN A 406 -1.12 -7.19 -0.48
N GLY A 407 -2.21 -6.42 -0.45
CA GLY A 407 -2.25 -5.09 0.20
C GLY A 407 -1.82 -5.10 1.67
N TRP A 408 -2.60 -5.76 2.55
CA TRP A 408 -2.30 -5.79 3.99
C TRP A 408 -1.05 -6.59 4.38
N PRO A 409 -0.73 -7.75 3.76
CA PRO A 409 0.50 -8.48 4.06
C PRO A 409 1.75 -7.66 3.73
N LYS A 410 1.80 -7.00 2.57
CA LYS A 410 2.94 -6.17 2.18
C LYS A 410 3.01 -4.88 2.99
N PHE A 411 1.87 -4.26 3.32
CA PHE A 411 1.82 -3.15 4.28
C PHE A 411 2.45 -3.54 5.61
N THR A 412 2.10 -4.72 6.15
CA THR A 412 2.64 -5.24 7.41
C THR A 412 4.15 -5.48 7.34
N GLN A 413 4.63 -6.03 6.22
CA GLN A 413 6.06 -6.27 5.99
C GLN A 413 6.89 -4.98 5.88
N ASN A 414 6.26 -3.84 5.61
CA ASN A 414 6.90 -2.55 5.42
C ASN A 414 6.69 -1.56 6.60
N LEU A 415 6.16 -2.02 7.74
CA LEU A 415 6.04 -1.18 8.95
C LEU A 415 7.42 -0.74 9.47
N TRP A 416 8.38 -1.67 9.45
CA TRP A 416 9.71 -1.50 10.03
C TRP A 416 10.82 -1.88 9.05
N TYR A 417 11.94 -1.15 9.15
CA TYR A 417 13.14 -1.39 8.35
C TYR A 417 14.39 -1.46 9.22
N ALA A 418 15.39 -2.21 8.75
CA ALA A 418 16.76 -2.05 9.23
C ALA A 418 17.39 -0.78 8.61
N THR A 419 18.38 -0.23 9.30
CA THR A 419 19.15 0.93 8.81
C THR A 419 20.60 0.56 8.57
N HIS A 420 21.26 1.23 7.61
CA HIS A 420 22.64 0.96 7.21
C HIS A 420 23.66 1.08 8.36
N ASP A 421 23.33 1.82 9.42
CA ASP A 421 24.17 2.00 10.61
C ASP A 421 23.80 1.06 11.79
N GLY A 422 23.09 -0.04 11.49
CA GLY A 422 22.79 -1.10 12.45
C GLY A 422 21.66 -0.78 13.44
N GLY A 423 20.76 0.12 13.07
CA GLY A 423 19.56 0.47 13.83
C GLY A 423 18.26 -0.03 13.20
N LEU A 424 17.15 0.49 13.71
CA LEU A 424 15.79 0.18 13.24
C LEU A 424 15.00 1.46 12.99
N ALA A 425 14.15 1.45 11.98
CA ALA A 425 13.26 2.54 11.63
C ALA A 425 11.80 2.09 11.59
N ALA A 426 10.94 2.76 12.35
CA ALA A 426 9.48 2.65 12.24
C ALA A 426 9.01 3.72 11.26
N MET A 427 8.64 3.29 10.05
CA MET A 427 8.28 4.18 8.94
C MET A 427 6.78 4.22 8.68
N VAL A 428 6.03 3.20 9.08
CA VAL A 428 4.56 3.16 8.97
C VAL A 428 4.03 2.60 10.28
N TYR A 429 3.00 3.22 10.85
CA TYR A 429 2.57 2.89 12.21
C TYR A 429 1.35 1.97 12.22
N SER A 430 1.43 0.91 13.01
CA SER A 430 0.36 -0.07 13.23
C SER A 430 0.73 -1.00 14.38
N PRO A 431 -0.22 -1.53 15.17
CA PRO A 431 0.11 -2.49 16.22
C PRO A 431 0.86 -3.72 15.68
N CYS A 432 2.10 -3.92 16.13
CA CYS A 432 2.93 -5.06 15.74
C CYS A 432 4.00 -5.40 16.78
N ASN A 433 4.66 -6.54 16.57
CA ASN A 433 5.94 -6.87 17.20
C ASN A 433 6.97 -7.06 16.09
N VAL A 434 8.06 -6.29 16.10
CA VAL A 434 9.22 -6.49 15.21
C VAL A 434 10.33 -7.19 15.98
N THR A 435 10.93 -8.22 15.39
CA THR A 435 12.12 -8.90 15.94
C THR A 435 13.23 -8.89 14.90
N ALA A 436 14.35 -8.25 15.24
CA ALA A 436 15.46 -8.02 14.32
C ALA A 436 16.81 -8.05 15.05
N GLU A 437 17.89 -8.18 14.28
CA GLU A 437 19.25 -7.98 14.77
C GLU A 437 19.66 -6.51 14.60
N VAL A 438 20.35 -5.96 15.59
CA VAL A 438 20.92 -4.60 15.55
C VAL A 438 22.44 -4.66 15.66
N ALA A 439 23.10 -3.50 15.65
CA ALA A 439 24.55 -3.38 15.76
C ALA A 439 25.15 -4.32 16.83
N GLY A 440 26.21 -5.04 16.45
CA GLY A 440 26.85 -6.06 17.30
C GLY A 440 26.15 -7.43 17.29
N GLY A 441 25.20 -7.67 16.38
CA GLY A 441 24.50 -8.96 16.25
C GLY A 441 23.55 -9.24 17.41
N VAL A 442 23.10 -8.20 18.11
CA VAL A 442 22.17 -8.35 19.24
C VAL A 442 20.75 -8.45 18.70
N ARG A 443 20.04 -9.51 19.06
CA ARG A 443 18.63 -9.66 18.70
C ARG A 443 17.74 -8.87 19.68
N VAL A 444 16.84 -8.07 19.12
CA VAL A 444 15.88 -7.24 19.87
C VAL A 444 14.46 -7.48 19.36
N THR A 445 13.49 -7.42 20.26
CA THR A 445 12.08 -7.31 19.93
C THR A 445 11.59 -5.93 20.35
N ILE A 446 10.93 -5.22 19.45
CA ILE A 446 10.21 -3.98 19.75
C ILE A 446 8.72 -4.23 19.57
N ALA A 447 7.97 -4.03 20.64
CA ALA A 447 6.53 -4.11 20.67
C ALA A 447 5.95 -2.71 20.40
N GLU A 448 5.31 -2.52 19.25
CA GLU A 448 4.56 -1.32 18.91
C GLU A 448 3.13 -1.46 19.45
N ARG A 449 2.81 -0.69 20.49
CA ARG A 449 1.52 -0.68 21.17
C ARG A 449 0.82 0.63 20.83
N THR A 450 -0.22 0.55 20.01
CA THR A 450 -0.99 1.69 19.55
C THR A 450 -2.36 1.27 19.02
N GLN A 451 -3.30 2.23 18.98
CA GLN A 451 -4.54 2.16 18.22
C GLN A 451 -4.46 3.06 16.96
N TYR A 452 -3.26 3.49 16.56
CA TYR A 452 -3.04 4.16 15.28
C TYR A 452 -3.66 3.33 14.13
N PRO A 453 -4.38 3.95 13.18
CA PRO A 453 -4.47 5.39 12.90
C PRO A 453 -5.53 6.17 13.70
N PHE A 454 -6.22 5.55 14.65
CA PHE A 454 -7.31 6.19 15.40
C PHE A 454 -6.82 6.97 16.64
N ASP A 455 -5.63 6.62 17.15
CA ASP A 455 -5.01 7.26 18.30
C ASP A 455 -3.71 8.00 17.97
N GLU A 456 -3.38 8.98 18.81
CA GLU A 456 -2.22 9.88 18.66
C GLU A 456 -0.95 9.34 19.32
N GLN A 457 -1.05 8.29 20.12
CA GLN A 457 0.08 7.77 20.90
C GLN A 457 0.54 6.42 20.37
N ILE A 458 1.85 6.29 20.20
CA ILE A 458 2.51 5.04 19.84
C ILE A 458 3.59 4.76 20.89
N ARG A 459 3.51 3.59 21.52
CA ARG A 459 4.48 3.13 22.54
C ARG A 459 5.32 2.00 21.97
N PHE A 460 6.63 2.16 21.99
CA PHE A 460 7.60 1.16 21.56
C PHE A 460 8.27 0.56 22.79
N GLU A 461 7.94 -0.69 23.11
CA GLU A 461 8.47 -1.41 24.27
C GLU A 461 9.63 -2.30 23.84
N ILE A 462 10.82 -2.06 24.37
CA ILE A 462 12.05 -2.70 23.91
C ILE A 462 12.38 -3.91 24.78
N ARG A 463 12.66 -5.04 24.15
CA ARG A 463 13.10 -6.28 24.78
C ARG A 463 14.37 -6.78 24.09
N ILE A 464 15.44 -6.96 24.86
CA ILE A 464 16.68 -7.56 24.37
C ILE A 464 16.61 -9.07 24.58
N ASP A 465 16.89 -9.84 23.54
CA ASP A 465 16.94 -11.29 23.63
C ASP A 465 18.29 -11.78 24.19
N GLY A 466 18.24 -12.84 25.00
CA GLY A 466 19.43 -13.48 25.58
C GLY A 466 19.80 -12.98 26.99
N ARG A 467 19.92 -13.90 27.95
CA ARG A 467 20.12 -13.58 29.37
C ARG A 467 21.44 -12.87 29.69
N LYS A 468 22.47 -13.06 28.86
CA LYS A 468 23.84 -12.53 29.05
C LYS A 468 24.04 -11.13 28.48
N VAL A 469 23.24 -10.72 27.49
CA VAL A 469 23.29 -9.37 26.90
C VAL A 469 22.33 -8.50 27.69
N LYS A 470 22.86 -7.46 28.36
CA LYS A 470 22.06 -6.57 29.21
C LYS A 470 21.69 -5.25 28.55
N THR A 471 22.44 -4.87 27.51
CA THR A 471 22.30 -3.60 26.81
C THR A 471 22.58 -3.81 25.32
N ALA A 472 21.89 -3.04 24.48
CA ALA A 472 22.14 -2.96 23.03
C ALA A 472 22.16 -1.49 22.63
N GLU A 473 23.22 -1.03 21.97
CA GLU A 473 23.32 0.34 21.51
C GLU A 473 23.01 0.42 20.02
N PHE A 474 21.94 1.13 19.66
CA PHE A 474 21.54 1.33 18.28
C PHE A 474 20.62 2.56 18.15
N PRO A 475 20.59 3.21 16.97
CA PRO A 475 19.62 4.27 16.69
C PRO A 475 18.23 3.69 16.42
N LEU A 476 17.22 4.23 17.09
CA LEU A 476 15.82 4.04 16.75
C LEU A 476 15.33 5.26 15.97
N ARG A 477 14.81 5.05 14.77
CA ARG A 477 14.30 6.10 13.88
C ARG A 477 12.78 6.05 13.80
N LEU A 478 12.14 7.20 13.96
CA LEU A 478 10.68 7.33 14.00
C LEU A 478 10.24 8.38 12.97
N ARG A 479 9.43 8.00 11.98
CA ARG A 479 8.85 8.95 11.03
C ARG A 479 7.93 9.95 11.74
N ILE A 480 8.08 11.23 11.41
CA ILE A 480 7.11 12.27 11.74
C ILE A 480 6.32 12.58 10.48
N PRO A 481 5.01 12.24 10.44
CA PRO A 481 4.18 12.48 9.26
C PRO A 481 4.17 13.94 8.84
N GLY A 482 4.03 14.22 7.54
CA GLY A 482 3.95 15.57 7.00
C GLY A 482 2.74 16.38 7.47
N TRP A 483 1.68 15.71 7.92
CA TRP A 483 0.49 16.35 8.51
C TRP A 483 0.65 16.71 9.99
N CYS A 484 1.65 16.16 10.69
CA CYS A 484 1.75 16.25 12.14
C CYS A 484 2.59 17.45 12.59
N GLU A 485 1.93 18.45 13.18
CA GLU A 485 2.59 19.54 13.90
C GLU A 485 2.75 19.18 15.40
N GLY A 486 3.82 19.67 16.03
CA GLY A 486 4.01 19.50 17.48
C GLY A 486 4.25 18.07 17.97
N ALA A 487 4.85 17.21 17.14
CA ALA A 487 5.23 15.86 17.54
C ALA A 487 6.21 15.86 18.73
N THR A 488 6.09 14.88 19.61
CA THR A 488 7.00 14.73 20.77
C THR A 488 7.44 13.30 20.94
N VAL A 489 8.71 13.12 21.31
CA VAL A 489 9.30 11.83 21.66
C VAL A 489 9.76 11.86 23.11
N ALA A 490 9.35 10.85 23.88
CA ALA A 490 9.79 10.63 25.25
C ALA A 490 10.37 9.23 25.41
N VAL A 491 11.32 9.08 26.33
CA VAL A 491 11.82 7.76 26.74
C VAL A 491 11.68 7.61 28.25
N ASN A 492 11.03 6.52 28.68
CA ASN A 492 10.73 6.25 30.09
C ASN A 492 10.05 7.45 30.79
N GLY A 493 9.14 8.13 30.07
CA GLY A 493 8.39 9.29 30.55
C GLY A 493 9.12 10.63 30.48
N GLN A 494 10.40 10.67 30.09
CA GLN A 494 11.17 11.91 29.95
C GLN A 494 11.21 12.35 28.48
N ALA A 495 10.78 13.58 28.19
CA ALA A 495 10.86 14.14 26.84
C ALA A 495 12.32 14.23 26.38
N VAL A 496 12.61 13.74 25.17
CA VAL A 496 13.95 13.73 24.59
C VAL A 496 14.05 14.48 23.26
N ALA A 497 12.93 14.63 22.52
CA ALA A 497 12.91 15.37 21.26
C ALA A 497 11.52 15.94 20.94
N SER A 498 11.51 17.03 20.19
CA SER A 498 10.31 17.63 19.57
C SER A 498 10.59 17.82 18.07
N PRO A 499 10.58 16.72 17.30
CA PRO A 499 10.98 16.75 15.90
C PRO A 499 9.97 17.53 15.04
N GLY A 500 10.46 18.14 13.95
CA GLY A 500 9.62 18.86 13.01
C GLY A 500 8.80 17.92 12.12
N LYS A 501 7.71 18.43 11.53
CA LYS A 501 6.90 17.68 10.57
C LYS A 501 7.72 17.19 9.37
N GLY A 502 7.29 16.07 8.78
CA GLY A 502 7.91 15.54 7.57
C GLY A 502 9.39 15.19 7.75
N SER A 503 9.77 14.71 8.93
CA SER A 503 11.15 14.34 9.27
C SER A 503 11.23 12.91 9.80
N VAL A 504 12.45 12.44 10.07
CA VAL A 504 12.69 11.17 10.78
C VAL A 504 13.46 11.48 12.05
N ALA A 505 12.83 11.29 13.20
CA ALA A 505 13.45 11.53 14.49
C ALA A 505 14.39 10.37 14.86
N GLU A 506 15.64 10.66 15.20
CA GLU A 506 16.61 9.66 15.67
C GLU A 506 16.73 9.72 17.20
N VAL A 507 16.58 8.57 17.85
CA VAL A 507 16.91 8.37 19.26
C VAL A 507 18.01 7.32 19.35
N ARG A 508 19.25 7.76 19.56
CA ARG A 508 20.42 6.89 19.72
C ARG A 508 20.77 6.74 21.20
N ARG A 509 20.80 5.50 21.70
CA ARG A 509 21.18 5.19 23.09
C ARG A 509 21.51 3.71 23.28
N ALA A 510 22.08 3.40 24.43
CA ALA A 510 22.15 2.05 24.97
C ALA A 510 20.80 1.67 25.61
N TRP A 511 20.05 0.82 24.91
CA TRP A 511 18.75 0.33 25.33
C TRP A 511 18.87 -0.81 26.34
N ARG A 512 17.84 -0.96 27.18
CA ARG A 512 17.66 -2.09 28.09
C ARG A 512 16.26 -2.69 27.93
N THR A 513 16.11 -3.97 28.26
CA THR A 513 14.77 -4.57 28.35
C THR A 513 13.90 -3.78 29.32
N GLY A 514 12.71 -3.39 28.87
CA GLY A 514 11.76 -2.57 29.64
C GLY A 514 11.86 -1.07 29.37
N ASP A 515 12.84 -0.61 28.58
CA ASP A 515 12.81 0.76 28.07
C ASP A 515 11.58 0.94 27.16
N VAL A 516 10.93 2.10 27.29
CA VAL A 516 9.75 2.47 26.51
C VAL A 516 9.99 3.81 25.84
N VAL A 517 9.87 3.83 24.52
CA VAL A 517 9.81 5.07 23.74
C VAL A 517 8.35 5.39 23.47
N THR A 518 7.93 6.63 23.72
CA THR A 518 6.58 7.10 23.42
C THR A 518 6.66 8.20 22.39
N LEU A 519 6.06 7.96 21.23
CA LEU A 519 5.81 8.97 20.20
C LEU A 519 4.38 9.47 20.35
N ARG A 520 4.21 10.79 20.41
CA ARG A 520 2.91 11.43 20.32
C ARG A 520 2.84 12.23 19.03
N LEU A 521 1.81 11.98 18.24
CA LEU A 521 1.49 12.62 16.97
C LEU A 521 0.13 13.34 17.12
N PRO A 522 0.10 14.62 17.56
CA PRO A 522 -1.15 15.35 17.70
C PRO A 522 -1.92 15.39 16.37
N MET A 523 -3.19 14.98 16.38
CA MET A 523 -4.02 14.90 15.18
C MET A 523 -5.11 15.97 15.24
N GLU A 524 -4.82 17.13 14.64
CA GLU A 524 -5.80 18.19 14.45
C GLU A 524 -6.75 17.85 13.29
N VAL A 525 -7.98 18.38 13.37
CA VAL A 525 -8.90 18.32 12.24
C VAL A 525 -8.44 19.32 11.19
N ALA A 526 -8.36 18.89 9.94
CA ALA A 526 -8.08 19.74 8.78
C ALA A 526 -9.22 19.61 7.77
N VAL A 527 -9.38 20.64 6.92
CA VAL A 527 -10.31 20.60 5.80
C VAL A 527 -9.55 20.92 4.51
N SER A 528 -9.61 20.00 3.55
CA SER A 528 -9.02 20.15 2.22
C SER A 528 -10.10 20.40 1.16
N ARG A 529 -9.70 20.97 0.01
CA ARG A 529 -10.62 21.36 -1.07
C ARG A 529 -10.37 20.51 -2.32
N TRP A 530 -11.45 20.01 -2.92
CA TRP A 530 -11.41 19.06 -4.04
C TRP A 530 -12.38 19.46 -5.17
N TYR A 531 -12.93 18.48 -5.88
CA TYR A 531 -13.75 18.68 -7.07
C TYR A 531 -14.92 19.62 -6.79
N GLU A 532 -15.19 20.56 -7.70
CA GLU A 532 -16.23 21.60 -7.54
C GLU A 532 -16.11 22.40 -6.23
N ARG A 533 -14.85 22.57 -5.77
CA ARG A 533 -14.48 23.19 -4.49
C ARG A 533 -15.17 22.55 -3.29
N SER A 534 -15.47 21.26 -3.35
CA SER A 534 -15.98 20.48 -2.22
C SER A 534 -15.02 20.54 -1.02
N ALA A 535 -15.52 20.25 0.18
CA ALA A 535 -14.74 20.14 1.40
C ALA A 535 -14.60 18.66 1.81
N VAL A 536 -13.40 18.27 2.20
CA VAL A 536 -13.09 16.96 2.78
C VAL A 536 -12.51 17.17 4.16
N VAL A 537 -13.05 16.49 5.17
CA VAL A 537 -12.60 16.55 6.56
C VAL A 537 -11.55 15.46 6.79
N GLU A 538 -10.43 15.82 7.41
CA GLU A 538 -9.28 14.94 7.63
C GLU A 538 -8.81 15.05 9.09
N ARG A 539 -8.30 13.95 9.66
CA ARG A 539 -7.62 13.96 10.97
C ARG A 539 -6.55 12.89 10.99
N GLY A 540 -5.29 13.30 11.15
CA GLY A 540 -4.16 12.38 10.98
C GLY A 540 -4.09 11.84 9.54
N PRO A 541 -3.86 10.53 9.33
CA PRO A 541 -3.89 9.93 8.00
C PRO A 541 -5.32 9.60 7.50
N LEU A 542 -6.35 9.85 8.32
CA LEU A 542 -7.73 9.46 8.04
C LEU A 542 -8.51 10.58 7.36
N VAL A 543 -9.18 10.21 6.27
CA VAL A 543 -10.25 10.98 5.63
C VAL A 543 -11.57 10.63 6.32
N TYR A 544 -12.49 11.58 6.47
CA TYR A 544 -13.79 11.37 7.11
C TYR A 544 -14.94 11.54 6.13
N SER A 545 -15.94 10.69 6.29
CA SER A 545 -17.13 10.62 5.45
C SER A 545 -18.38 10.62 6.31
N LEU A 546 -19.50 11.07 5.73
CA LEU A 546 -20.81 10.99 6.37
C LEU A 546 -21.13 9.54 6.72
N ARG A 547 -21.52 9.30 7.98
CA ARG A 547 -22.07 8.02 8.40
C ARG A 547 -23.47 7.85 7.79
N ILE A 548 -23.59 6.97 6.80
CA ILE A 548 -24.85 6.61 6.15
C ILE A 548 -25.30 5.25 6.66
N GLY A 549 -26.56 5.11 7.07
CA GLY A 549 -27.12 3.81 7.45
C GLY A 549 -27.30 2.91 6.22
N GLU A 550 -27.15 1.61 6.39
CA GLU A 550 -27.03 0.66 5.28
C GLU A 550 -28.07 -0.45 5.36
N GLN A 551 -28.62 -0.83 4.21
CA GLN A 551 -29.43 -2.04 4.04
C GLN A 551 -28.78 -2.92 2.97
N TRP A 552 -28.31 -4.09 3.40
CA TRP A 552 -27.66 -5.08 2.56
C TRP A 552 -28.65 -6.13 2.05
N SER A 553 -28.55 -6.47 0.76
CA SER A 553 -29.34 -7.55 0.15
C SER A 553 -28.47 -8.42 -0.75
N LYS A 554 -28.48 -9.74 -0.50
CA LYS A 554 -27.82 -10.73 -1.36
C LYS A 554 -28.72 -11.09 -2.53
N VAL A 555 -28.22 -10.90 -3.74
CA VAL A 555 -28.96 -11.10 -5.00
C VAL A 555 -28.28 -12.22 -5.80
N ARG A 556 -29.09 -13.10 -6.39
CA ARG A 556 -28.60 -14.12 -7.33
C ARG A 556 -28.39 -13.50 -8.70
N ASN A 557 -27.33 -13.92 -9.40
CA ASN A 557 -26.94 -13.35 -10.70
C ASN A 557 -27.04 -14.36 -11.86
N PRO A 558 -28.21 -14.96 -12.15
CA PRO A 558 -28.33 -16.00 -13.19
C PRO A 558 -27.99 -15.49 -14.60
N GLY A 559 -28.13 -14.18 -14.85
CA GLY A 559 -27.93 -13.58 -16.18
C GLY A 559 -26.49 -13.21 -16.54
N LYS A 560 -25.58 -13.10 -15.55
CA LYS A 560 -24.19 -12.66 -15.77
C LYS A 560 -23.19 -13.53 -15.01
N GLN A 561 -23.30 -14.85 -15.16
CA GLN A 561 -22.55 -15.84 -14.36
C GLN A 561 -21.03 -15.68 -14.43
N ILE A 562 -20.47 -15.12 -15.51
CA ILE A 562 -19.04 -14.81 -15.62
C ILE A 562 -18.56 -13.83 -14.54
N TYR A 563 -19.46 -12.99 -14.01
CA TYR A 563 -19.21 -12.06 -12.91
C TYR A 563 -19.66 -12.60 -11.55
N GLY A 564 -19.80 -13.93 -11.45
CA GLY A 564 -20.13 -14.65 -10.24
C GLY A 564 -21.62 -14.95 -10.08
N PRO A 565 -21.97 -15.98 -9.29
CA PRO A 565 -23.34 -16.48 -9.19
C PRO A 565 -24.26 -15.63 -8.31
N TRP A 566 -23.69 -14.70 -7.54
CA TRP A 566 -24.39 -13.79 -6.64
C TRP A 566 -23.55 -12.53 -6.41
N TYR A 567 -24.20 -11.48 -5.93
CA TYR A 567 -23.58 -10.25 -5.45
C TYR A 567 -24.41 -9.63 -4.31
N TYR A 568 -23.85 -8.67 -3.59
CA TYR A 568 -24.58 -7.83 -2.65
C TYR A 568 -24.88 -6.46 -3.26
N GLU A 569 -26.10 -6.00 -3.01
CA GLU A 569 -26.49 -4.60 -3.17
C GLU A 569 -26.60 -3.93 -1.79
N VAL A 570 -26.35 -2.63 -1.73
CA VAL A 570 -26.40 -1.83 -0.50
C VAL A 570 -27.16 -0.54 -0.77
N ARG A 571 -28.23 -0.29 -0.02
CA ARG A 571 -29.06 0.91 -0.12
C ARG A 571 -28.98 1.77 1.15
N PRO A 572 -29.06 3.10 1.02
CA PRO A 572 -29.03 3.99 2.16
C PRO A 572 -30.34 3.91 2.95
N THR A 573 -30.26 3.86 4.28
CA THR A 573 -31.41 3.94 5.19
C THR A 573 -31.53 5.32 5.86
N THR A 574 -30.53 6.18 5.67
CA THR A 574 -30.51 7.56 6.14
C THR A 574 -30.25 8.52 4.99
N PRO A 575 -30.61 9.81 5.11
CA PRO A 575 -30.28 10.83 4.11
C PRO A 575 -28.76 10.94 3.91
N TRP A 576 -28.35 11.29 2.69
CA TRP A 576 -26.94 11.43 2.30
C TRP A 576 -26.61 12.82 1.75
N ASN A 577 -27.60 13.56 1.26
CA ASN A 577 -27.47 14.82 0.51
C ASN A 577 -27.15 16.04 1.41
N TYR A 578 -26.12 15.93 2.24
CA TYR A 578 -25.70 16.98 3.15
C TYR A 578 -24.59 17.85 2.58
N THR A 579 -24.70 19.14 2.84
CA THR A 579 -23.64 20.15 2.71
C THR A 579 -22.99 20.42 4.06
N LEU A 580 -21.74 20.89 4.06
CA LEU A 580 -21.11 21.52 5.23
C LEU A 580 -21.28 23.05 5.16
N PHE A 581 -21.18 23.72 6.30
CA PHE A 581 -21.25 25.18 6.35
C PHE A 581 -19.93 25.82 5.90
N GLU A 582 -20.00 26.83 5.01
CA GLU A 582 -18.81 27.56 4.55
C GLU A 582 -18.07 28.28 5.68
N GLU A 583 -18.77 28.72 6.72
CA GLU A 583 -18.15 29.31 7.91
C GLU A 583 -17.40 28.30 8.78
N ASP A 584 -17.86 27.04 8.82
CA ASP A 584 -17.31 26.01 9.71
C ASP A 584 -15.99 25.43 9.18
N VAL A 585 -15.79 25.48 7.86
CA VAL A 585 -14.56 24.99 7.20
C VAL A 585 -13.44 26.03 7.14
N ARG A 586 -13.63 27.22 7.71
CA ARG A 586 -12.57 28.24 7.79
C ARG A 586 -11.52 27.82 8.82
N PRO A 587 -10.21 28.01 8.56
CA PRO A 587 -9.14 27.54 9.46
C PRO A 587 -9.35 27.92 10.93
N GLU A 588 -9.78 29.15 11.19
CA GLU A 588 -10.03 29.69 12.53
C GLU A 588 -11.28 29.13 13.23
N ARG A 589 -12.11 28.36 12.52
CA ARG A 589 -13.38 27.80 13.01
C ARG A 589 -13.37 26.28 13.12
N ILE A 590 -12.46 25.59 12.42
CA ILE A 590 -12.45 24.12 12.31
C ILE A 590 -12.45 23.46 13.70
N ALA A 591 -11.56 23.88 14.60
CA ALA A 591 -11.43 23.28 15.93
C ALA A 591 -12.72 23.39 16.78
N GLU A 592 -13.51 24.45 16.57
CA GLU A 592 -14.79 24.65 17.26
C GLU A 592 -15.95 23.92 16.56
N ALA A 593 -15.93 23.88 15.22
CA ALA A 593 -17.03 23.37 14.41
C ALA A 593 -17.04 21.84 14.25
N PHE A 594 -15.87 21.20 14.34
CA PHE A 594 -15.70 19.77 14.18
C PHE A 594 -15.27 19.13 15.51
N ARG A 595 -16.23 18.58 16.25
CA ARG A 595 -15.99 17.99 17.57
C ARG A 595 -15.60 16.52 17.43
N VAL A 596 -14.34 16.21 17.75
CA VAL A 596 -13.81 14.84 17.77
C VAL A 596 -14.32 14.10 19.00
N GLU A 597 -14.93 12.94 18.80
CA GLU A 597 -15.43 12.05 19.85
C GLU A 597 -14.74 10.68 19.71
N ARG A 598 -14.12 10.20 20.79
CA ARG A 598 -13.53 8.86 20.83
C ARG A 598 -14.53 7.87 21.41
N ARG A 599 -14.60 6.68 20.83
CA ARG A 599 -15.40 5.57 21.31
C ARG A 599 -14.48 4.45 21.78
N ASP A 600 -14.78 3.90 22.95
CA ASP A 600 -14.18 2.64 23.38
C ASP A 600 -14.90 1.50 22.68
N ILE A 601 -14.17 0.77 21.84
CA ILE A 601 -14.68 -0.38 21.10
C ILE A 601 -14.13 -1.71 21.64
N GLY A 602 -13.35 -1.67 22.73
CA GLY A 602 -12.64 -2.83 23.24
C GLY A 602 -11.76 -3.49 22.18
N ASP A 603 -11.90 -4.80 22.03
CA ASP A 603 -11.19 -5.62 21.04
C ASP A 603 -11.96 -5.78 19.71
N ALA A 604 -13.03 -5.00 19.49
CA ALA A 604 -13.80 -5.09 18.26
C ALA A 604 -12.99 -4.65 17.04
N TYR A 605 -13.35 -5.16 15.87
CA TYR A 605 -12.73 -4.79 14.61
C TYR A 605 -13.10 -3.34 14.23
N PRO A 606 -12.13 -2.42 14.03
CA PRO A 606 -12.43 -0.99 13.94
C PRO A 606 -12.89 -0.52 12.56
N TRP A 607 -12.62 -1.29 11.50
CA TRP A 607 -12.90 -0.89 10.11
C TRP A 607 -14.34 -1.20 9.68
N THR A 608 -15.32 -0.96 10.57
CA THR A 608 -16.74 -1.20 10.30
C THR A 608 -17.58 0.03 10.64
N LEU A 609 -18.77 0.12 10.02
CA LEU A 609 -19.72 1.21 10.27
C LEU A 609 -20.14 1.30 11.76
N GLU A 610 -20.19 0.17 12.46
CA GLU A 610 -20.62 0.08 13.86
C GLU A 610 -19.50 0.47 14.84
N ASN A 611 -18.27 0.06 14.53
CA ASN A 611 -17.13 0.08 15.44
C ASN A 611 -16.07 1.12 15.10
N ALA A 612 -16.40 2.14 14.30
CA ALA A 612 -15.51 3.29 14.08
C ALA A 612 -15.04 3.88 15.44
N PRO A 613 -13.72 3.83 15.77
CA PRO A 613 -13.23 4.23 17.09
C PRO A 613 -13.24 5.74 17.33
N VAL A 614 -13.32 6.53 16.26
CA VAL A 614 -13.33 8.00 16.30
C VAL A 614 -14.44 8.49 15.40
N GLU A 615 -15.25 9.41 15.92
CA GLU A 615 -16.30 10.11 15.19
C GLU A 615 -16.01 11.61 15.24
N ILE A 616 -16.45 12.35 14.22
CA ILE A 616 -16.44 13.81 14.22
C ILE A 616 -17.88 14.28 14.09
N ARG A 617 -18.37 15.02 15.10
CA ARG A 617 -19.66 15.71 15.02
C ARG A 617 -19.46 17.04 14.31
N ALA A 618 -20.32 17.31 13.34
CA ALA A 618 -20.30 18.53 12.55
C ALA A 618 -21.73 19.01 12.31
N ARG A 619 -21.88 20.27 11.90
CA ARG A 619 -23.17 20.76 11.38
C ARG A 619 -23.24 20.47 9.88
N GLY A 620 -24.32 19.83 9.48
CA GLY A 620 -24.70 19.64 8.09
C GLY A 620 -26.01 20.35 7.76
N ARG A 621 -26.29 20.51 6.48
CA ARG A 621 -27.60 20.97 6.00
C ARG A 621 -27.97 20.25 4.72
N ARG A 622 -29.20 19.73 4.63
CA ARG A 622 -29.67 19.02 3.43
C ARG A 622 -29.81 19.96 2.24
N LEU A 623 -29.37 19.48 1.08
CA LEU A 623 -29.55 20.13 -0.21
C LEU A 623 -30.51 19.28 -1.06
N ASP A 624 -31.79 19.66 -1.09
CA ASP A 624 -32.84 18.85 -1.74
C ASP A 624 -32.67 18.72 -3.25
N GLU A 625 -31.97 19.68 -3.86
CA GLU A 625 -31.62 19.69 -5.28
C GLU A 625 -30.52 18.68 -5.62
N TRP A 626 -29.72 18.25 -4.62
CA TRP A 626 -28.71 17.22 -4.82
C TRP A 626 -29.36 15.83 -4.69
N VAL A 627 -29.90 15.38 -5.81
CA VAL A 627 -30.64 14.13 -5.96
C VAL A 627 -29.81 13.03 -6.61
N LEU A 628 -30.33 11.80 -6.66
CA LEU A 628 -29.67 10.69 -7.37
C LEU A 628 -29.62 10.95 -8.88
N TYR A 629 -28.53 10.53 -9.53
CA TYR A 629 -28.40 10.44 -10.98
C TYR A 629 -27.88 9.06 -11.35
N GLN A 630 -28.69 8.27 -12.06
CA GLN A 630 -28.39 6.86 -12.38
C GLN A 630 -27.99 6.05 -11.14
N GLU A 631 -28.74 6.21 -10.04
CA GLU A 631 -28.49 5.59 -8.72
C GLU A 631 -27.16 5.95 -8.05
N SER A 632 -26.31 6.80 -8.67
CA SER A 632 -25.18 7.46 -8.00
C SER A 632 -25.65 8.73 -7.31
N ALA A 633 -24.78 9.31 -6.46
CA ALA A 633 -24.95 10.71 -6.08
C ALA A 633 -25.01 11.53 -7.37
N GLY A 634 -25.93 12.49 -7.44
CA GLY A 634 -25.98 13.43 -8.55
C GLY A 634 -24.67 14.17 -8.74
N PRO A 635 -24.48 14.85 -9.88
CA PRO A 635 -23.29 15.66 -10.13
C PRO A 635 -22.94 16.51 -8.91
N GLN A 636 -21.65 16.55 -8.56
CA GLN A 636 -21.18 17.26 -7.37
C GLN A 636 -21.60 18.74 -7.45
N PRO A 637 -22.38 19.25 -6.48
CA PRO A 637 -22.77 20.65 -6.48
C PRO A 637 -21.54 21.54 -6.26
N TYR A 638 -21.46 22.65 -7.00
CA TYR A 638 -20.44 23.67 -6.76
C TYR A 638 -20.60 24.26 -5.37
N SER A 639 -19.50 24.45 -4.65
CA SER A 639 -19.51 24.90 -3.26
C SER A 639 -19.80 26.40 -3.07
N THR A 640 -21.03 26.80 -3.37
CA THR A 640 -21.69 28.06 -2.99
C THR A 640 -23.22 27.88 -2.98
N ASN A 641 -23.72 26.84 -2.31
CA ASN A 641 -25.15 26.52 -2.33
C ASN A 641 -25.93 27.32 -1.27
N GLU A 642 -27.23 27.49 -1.53
CA GLU A 642 -28.18 28.11 -0.62
C GLU A 642 -29.39 27.19 -0.46
N THR A 643 -29.88 27.05 0.77
CA THR A 643 -31.06 26.23 1.07
C THR A 643 -31.70 26.72 2.36
N ALA A 644 -33.03 26.62 2.42
CA ALA A 644 -33.82 26.98 3.59
C ALA A 644 -33.89 25.86 4.64
N ASN A 645 -33.33 24.68 4.35
CA ASN A 645 -33.34 23.55 5.27
C ASN A 645 -32.64 23.88 6.60
N PRO A 646 -33.12 23.35 7.73
CA PRO A 646 -32.49 23.57 9.03
C PRO A 646 -31.08 22.96 9.07
N ALA A 647 -30.23 23.49 9.95
CA ALA A 647 -28.99 22.82 10.31
C ALA A 647 -29.29 21.55 11.11
N GLU A 648 -28.58 20.47 10.83
CA GLU A 648 -28.64 19.18 11.52
C GLU A 648 -27.25 18.84 12.05
N GLU A 649 -27.15 18.20 13.22
CA GLU A 649 -25.88 17.59 13.63
C GLU A 649 -25.71 16.29 12.83
N ILE A 650 -24.58 16.19 12.12
CA ILE A 650 -24.20 15.00 11.36
C ILE A 650 -22.98 14.34 12.00
N THR A 651 -22.82 13.05 11.71
CA THR A 651 -21.70 12.26 12.19
C THR A 651 -20.82 11.88 11.04
N LEU A 652 -19.54 12.21 11.15
CA LEU A 652 -18.51 11.78 10.23
C LEU A 652 -17.69 10.67 10.88
N ILE A 653 -17.38 9.63 10.12
CA ILE A 653 -16.53 8.51 10.53
C ILE A 653 -15.40 8.32 9.51
N PRO A 654 -14.30 7.63 9.87
CA PRO A 654 -13.21 7.39 8.93
C PRO A 654 -13.72 6.71 7.66
N TYR A 655 -13.23 7.16 6.50
CA TYR A 655 -13.61 6.68 5.17
C TYR A 655 -13.48 5.16 5.09
N GLY A 656 -12.38 4.60 5.63
CA GLY A 656 -12.13 3.16 5.70
C GLY A 656 -13.19 2.35 6.45
N CYS A 657 -14.05 2.98 7.26
CA CYS A 657 -15.13 2.32 8.01
C CYS A 657 -16.48 2.34 7.29
N THR A 658 -16.55 2.85 6.06
CA THR A 658 -17.81 3.05 5.32
C THR A 658 -17.98 2.06 4.18
N THR A 659 -19.23 1.69 3.87
CA THR A 659 -19.59 1.12 2.57
C THR A 659 -20.36 2.12 1.72
N LEU A 660 -21.30 2.84 2.33
CA LEU A 660 -21.93 4.03 1.74
C LEU A 660 -21.35 5.30 2.36
N ARG A 661 -21.10 6.33 1.53
CA ARG A 661 -20.35 7.52 1.94
C ARG A 661 -20.66 8.76 1.11
N ILE A 662 -20.63 9.92 1.77
CA ILE A 662 -20.31 11.22 1.16
C ILE A 662 -19.04 11.72 1.84
N THR A 663 -18.05 12.04 1.04
CA THR A 663 -16.71 12.44 1.51
C THR A 663 -16.37 13.84 1.01
N GLU A 664 -16.69 14.11 -0.26
CA GLU A 664 -16.58 15.44 -0.86
C GLU A 664 -17.88 16.20 -0.65
N PHE A 665 -17.93 16.98 0.44
CA PHE A 665 -19.12 17.73 0.81
C PHE A 665 -19.20 19.04 0.01
N PRO A 666 -20.33 19.32 -0.67
CA PRO A 666 -20.59 20.67 -1.13
C PRO A 666 -20.75 21.62 0.07
N LEU A 667 -20.49 22.91 -0.12
CA LEU A 667 -20.70 23.92 0.91
C LEU A 667 -22.01 24.68 0.75
N THR A 668 -22.58 25.10 1.88
CA THR A 668 -23.72 26.01 1.96
C THR A 668 -23.41 27.28 2.78
N ARG A 669 -24.10 28.38 2.45
CA ARG A 669 -24.09 29.63 3.20
C ARG A 669 -25.29 29.75 4.13
N ASP A 670 -25.11 30.45 5.25
CA ASP A 670 -26.24 30.80 6.11
C ASP A 670 -26.89 32.10 5.62
N LEU A 671 -28.08 31.97 5.03
CA LEU A 671 -28.86 33.09 4.48
C LEU A 671 -29.19 34.18 5.52
N ARG A 672 -29.18 33.84 6.82
CA ARG A 672 -29.58 34.72 7.92
C ARG A 672 -28.52 35.74 8.34
N LYS A 673 -27.30 35.68 7.80
CA LYS A 673 -26.18 36.56 8.20
C LYS A 673 -25.81 37.64 7.17
N ASN A 674 -26.38 37.59 5.96
CA ASN A 674 -25.92 38.42 4.84
C ASN A 674 -26.98 39.36 4.24
N TRP A 675 -28.07 39.65 4.97
CA TRP A 675 -29.02 40.72 4.65
C TRP A 675 -29.36 41.54 5.88
#